data_AF-A0A943YC92-F1
#
_entry.id   AF-A0A943YC92-F1
#
_cell.length_a   1.000
_cell.length_b   1.000
_cell.length_c   1.000
_cell.angle_alpha   90.00
_cell.angle_beta   90.00
_cell.angle_gamma   90.00
#
_symmetry.space_group_name_H-M   'P 1'
#
loop_
_entity.id
_entity.type
_entity.pdbx_description
1 polymer ?
#
loop_
_entity_poly.entity_id
_entity_poly.type
_entity_poly.pdbx_seq_one_letter_code
_entity_poly.pdbx_strand_id
1 'polypeptide(L)'
;MKVIKPVLEEKEAIEIFNLFREAKQLHPSITSWQRAWNKIAERQLLIEYVYLLTHGEMLSERIASQISEIGQSSSGKAKCEILRKVCFADLCGVRLSAIKLSASQSEDSGSDFGELLKGMESEFLVHVNEESGYIEGLHPIRSKHVVKRLHEFLPIDNTAISVMKMADKADLSILFSHLPEFTLNKETFFRDAVESLWDEKDLSNYTSAIQGLFSGSVMQYFLSNRAAFDDADAHGGLFLLSTEMCPFAVFEDFGVSMDTLDKMRETFPDNKNIEYLCRLRERIPTCCLQETYVYIFCDCLYRKMRTFRFDGIKDITSYTSISEWIYNINPEWNVSAGFSLDDLWSKPEKLTLECVSTLMYLSYCGNREKYMEFVERNLKSILTYLKQWTRSHRVFIDSEKKAIHIEYILRLHNIKTGNEQSVSRLKFLCKALPIFDLYCADALKPTVDLLSAYPVPDDAHKEMPIKNIVIMFHQNLTSLWNKTIMSNYEFDTATEWLNYWFDVREHICLLADKCCACIYKLLGGKPLGSLAGEVDQLREEFALITTGEKRYPKEDRPFEEKATVPERLGKIKSKYFQSIQNFMNQFAGFLIKNEQKQRLAMVNLTIAQSALVTMQNYFAEIAIDFSFQERQLTLCVMETQNIERLIMCCSYYQTHSPNKYFNKYQISNWYDGHCRDERKIVEDGLSELESKYSIHFPDQIYTIDMLSYYPIIVGNFDMASESNLTEWLLGCIAFADAPFDYLVILSANESKEIDSTALQFPRRMLVDVKKAIESENHSLLDKLVPPYPVNVTAQMLDCFSEKYDLPEKKVTDVDELPIGYIAEELWIYSKSVELLTEPEDACYLAAQTQDIQLNITEMLCLLKNKLPVKDVDWLIEICDNVFSGEKFDDIMFNNVIEHFIQKKIEQ
;
A
#
# COMPACT_ATOMS: atom_id res chain seq x y z
N MET A 1 -1.15 -21.26 9.28
CA MET A 1 -2.32 -21.16 10.18
C MET A 1 -1.85 -20.52 11.47
N LYS A 2 -2.25 -19.28 11.82
CA LYS A 2 -2.02 -18.78 13.18
C LYS A 2 -2.83 -19.64 14.15
N VAL A 3 -2.15 -20.20 15.15
CA VAL A 3 -2.81 -20.88 16.27
C VAL A 3 -3.62 -19.83 17.02
N ILE A 4 -4.93 -19.77 16.74
CA ILE A 4 -5.88 -19.05 17.57
C ILE A 4 -5.72 -19.66 18.96
N LYS A 5 -5.22 -18.88 19.92
CA LYS A 5 -5.47 -19.16 21.33
C LYS A 5 -6.73 -18.37 21.66
N PRO A 6 -7.95 -18.91 21.49
CA PRO A 6 -9.10 -18.31 22.15
C PRO A 6 -8.77 -18.39 23.64
N VAL A 7 -8.41 -17.23 24.21
CA VAL A 7 -8.14 -17.11 25.63
C VAL A 7 -9.51 -17.22 26.28
N LEU A 8 -9.78 -18.37 26.88
CA LEU A 8 -11.05 -18.60 27.55
C LEU A 8 -11.12 -17.66 28.76
N GLU A 9 -12.06 -16.71 28.74
CA GLU A 9 -12.32 -15.86 29.89
C GLU A 9 -13.14 -16.59 30.96
N GLU A 10 -13.05 -16.14 32.22
CA GLU A 10 -13.82 -16.73 33.32
C GLU A 10 -15.33 -16.66 33.05
N LYS A 11 -15.80 -15.55 32.46
CA LYS A 11 -17.21 -15.38 32.11
C LYS A 11 -17.67 -16.39 31.06
N GLU A 12 -16.88 -16.58 30.00
CA GLU A 12 -17.14 -17.57 28.96
C GLU A 12 -17.11 -19.00 29.52
N ALA A 13 -16.18 -19.28 30.44
CA ALA A 13 -16.09 -20.59 31.10
C ALA A 13 -17.35 -20.93 31.90
N ILE A 14 -17.98 -19.93 32.52
CA ILE A 14 -19.27 -20.08 33.22
C ILE A 14 -20.38 -20.38 32.22
N GLU A 15 -20.46 -19.61 31.13
CA GLU A 15 -21.49 -19.76 30.09
C GLU A 15 -21.40 -21.15 29.43
N ILE A 16 -20.20 -21.58 29.04
CA ILE A 16 -19.95 -22.91 28.46
C ILE A 16 -20.35 -24.01 29.45
N PHE A 17 -19.95 -23.92 30.72
CA PHE A 17 -20.35 -24.93 31.72
C PHE A 17 -21.88 -25.05 31.82
N ASN A 18 -22.59 -23.92 31.83
CA ASN A 18 -24.04 -23.90 31.92
C ASN A 18 -24.68 -24.54 30.68
N LEU A 19 -24.17 -24.24 29.48
CA LEU A 19 -24.63 -24.85 28.22
C LEU A 19 -24.47 -26.39 28.24
N PHE A 20 -23.29 -26.89 28.61
CA PHE A 20 -23.05 -28.34 28.70
C PHE A 20 -23.91 -29.00 29.80
N ARG A 21 -24.20 -28.29 30.90
CA ARG A 21 -25.11 -28.78 31.95
C ARG A 21 -26.54 -28.91 31.43
N GLU A 22 -27.03 -27.86 30.74
CA GLU A 22 -28.38 -27.82 30.16
C GLU A 22 -28.56 -28.88 29.08
N ALA A 23 -27.53 -29.09 28.26
CA ALA A 23 -27.49 -30.15 27.24
C ALA A 23 -27.29 -31.57 27.82
N LYS A 24 -27.09 -31.72 29.14
CA LYS A 24 -26.77 -32.98 29.83
C LYS A 24 -25.52 -33.69 29.27
N GLN A 25 -24.53 -32.90 28.87
CA GLN A 25 -23.25 -33.37 28.31
C GLN A 25 -22.06 -33.23 29.27
N LEU A 26 -22.32 -32.80 30.53
CA LEU A 26 -21.28 -32.78 31.56
C LEU A 26 -20.92 -34.19 32.02
N HIS A 27 -19.62 -34.45 32.15
CA HIS A 27 -19.12 -35.68 32.74
C HIS A 27 -19.55 -35.77 34.22
N PRO A 28 -19.93 -36.95 34.75
CA PRO A 28 -20.40 -37.11 36.12
C PRO A 28 -19.43 -36.64 37.22
N SER A 29 -18.13 -36.61 36.95
CA SER A 29 -17.11 -36.12 37.90
C SER A 29 -17.06 -34.59 38.03
N ILE A 30 -17.65 -33.85 37.09
CA ILE A 30 -17.61 -32.39 37.04
C ILE A 30 -18.84 -31.82 37.76
N THR A 31 -18.62 -31.35 38.99
CA THR A 31 -19.69 -30.93 39.92
C THR A 31 -19.86 -29.42 40.04
N SER A 32 -18.86 -28.62 39.66
CA SER A 32 -18.93 -27.16 39.71
C SER A 32 -18.02 -26.53 38.66
N TRP A 33 -18.46 -25.43 38.05
CA TRP A 33 -17.64 -24.66 37.10
C TRP A 33 -16.39 -24.09 37.76
N GLN A 34 -16.44 -23.62 39.02
CA GLN A 34 -15.29 -23.03 39.71
C GLN A 34 -14.11 -24.00 39.83
N ARG A 35 -14.40 -25.26 40.19
CA ARG A 35 -13.37 -26.31 40.27
C ARG A 35 -12.79 -26.66 38.91
N ALA A 36 -13.61 -26.68 37.86
CA ALA A 36 -13.13 -26.94 36.51
C ALA A 36 -12.27 -25.77 36.00
N TRP A 37 -12.72 -24.53 36.21
CA TRP A 37 -12.00 -23.32 35.86
C TRP A 37 -10.65 -23.22 36.55
N ASN A 38 -10.58 -23.45 37.88
CA ASN A 38 -9.32 -23.38 38.62
C ASN A 38 -8.25 -24.35 38.11
N LYS A 39 -8.63 -25.48 37.48
CA LYS A 39 -7.67 -26.41 36.86
C LYS A 39 -7.03 -25.86 35.58
N ILE A 40 -7.67 -24.89 34.93
CA ILE A 40 -7.23 -24.34 33.65
C ILE A 40 -6.95 -22.83 33.68
N ALA A 41 -7.28 -22.13 34.76
CA ALA A 41 -7.19 -20.67 34.87
C ALA A 41 -5.80 -20.11 34.50
N GLU A 42 -4.71 -20.85 34.76
CA GLU A 42 -3.36 -20.43 34.36
C GLU A 42 -3.10 -20.52 32.85
N ARG A 43 -3.82 -21.41 32.14
CA ARG A 43 -3.58 -21.72 30.72
C ARG A 43 -4.65 -21.15 29.79
N GLN A 44 -5.87 -20.98 30.30
CA GLN A 44 -7.02 -20.39 29.60
C GLN A 44 -7.30 -21.01 28.21
N LEU A 45 -7.13 -22.33 28.06
CA LEU A 45 -7.33 -23.02 26.78
C LEU A 45 -8.76 -23.55 26.65
N LEU A 46 -9.54 -22.98 25.72
CA LEU A 46 -10.93 -23.38 25.47
C LEU A 46 -11.10 -24.89 25.23
N ILE A 47 -10.36 -25.46 24.28
CA ILE A 47 -10.48 -26.88 23.89
C ILE A 47 -10.19 -27.81 25.08
N GLU A 48 -9.20 -27.47 25.89
CA GLU A 48 -8.84 -28.24 27.08
C GLU A 48 -9.93 -28.13 28.16
N TYR A 49 -10.57 -26.97 28.32
CA TYR A 49 -11.71 -26.79 29.23
C TYR A 49 -12.93 -27.59 28.78
N VAL A 50 -13.29 -27.49 27.50
CA VAL A 50 -14.41 -28.25 26.91
C VAL A 50 -14.16 -29.76 27.04
N TYR A 51 -12.92 -30.21 26.81
CA TYR A 51 -12.54 -31.60 27.01
C TYR A 51 -12.69 -32.03 28.48
N LEU A 52 -12.20 -31.23 29.43
CA LEU A 52 -12.37 -31.48 30.87
C LEU A 52 -13.85 -31.61 31.26
N LEU A 53 -14.70 -30.72 30.75
CA LEU A 53 -16.13 -30.72 31.06
C LEU A 53 -16.84 -31.99 30.54
N THR A 54 -16.44 -32.48 29.36
CA THR A 54 -17.11 -33.59 28.67
C THR A 54 -16.55 -34.97 29.03
N HIS A 55 -15.26 -35.05 29.39
CA HIS A 55 -14.55 -36.31 29.64
C HIS A 55 -14.08 -36.47 31.09
N GLY A 56 -14.10 -35.41 31.90
CA GLY A 56 -13.76 -35.46 33.32
C GLY A 56 -12.26 -35.48 33.64
N GLU A 57 -11.38 -35.48 32.63
CA GLU A 57 -9.93 -35.41 32.72
C GLU A 57 -9.37 -34.31 31.81
N MET A 58 -8.14 -33.84 32.06
CA MET A 58 -7.52 -32.83 31.21
C MET A 58 -7.05 -33.45 29.88
N LEU A 59 -7.22 -32.76 28.75
CA LEU A 59 -6.69 -33.22 27.46
C LEU A 59 -5.18 -33.44 27.53
N SER A 60 -4.45 -32.62 28.28
CA SER A 60 -3.03 -32.81 28.56
C SER A 60 -2.71 -34.09 29.35
N GLU A 61 -3.55 -34.50 30.29
CA GLU A 61 -3.42 -35.78 31.03
C GLU A 61 -3.67 -36.98 30.10
N ARG A 62 -4.71 -36.86 29.26
CA ARG A 62 -5.05 -37.87 28.24
C ARG A 62 -3.91 -38.05 27.23
N ILE A 63 -3.38 -36.96 26.69
CA ILE A 63 -2.25 -36.98 25.75
C ILE A 63 -1.01 -37.57 26.42
N ALA A 64 -0.72 -37.22 27.67
CA ALA A 64 0.42 -37.77 28.39
C ALA A 64 0.32 -39.31 28.55
N SER A 65 -0.89 -39.81 28.81
CA SER A 65 -1.17 -41.25 28.90
C SER A 65 -1.02 -41.94 27.54
N GLN A 66 -1.59 -41.37 26.47
CA GLN A 66 -1.43 -41.86 25.10
C GLN A 66 0.04 -41.94 24.67
N ILE A 67 0.84 -40.89 24.93
CA ILE A 67 2.27 -40.90 24.60
C ILE A 67 3.02 -41.98 25.39
N SER A 68 2.64 -42.23 26.65
CA SER A 68 3.23 -43.31 27.45
C SER A 68 2.89 -44.69 26.88
N GLU A 69 1.65 -44.90 26.44
CA GLU A 69 1.21 -46.15 25.79
C GLU A 69 1.94 -46.36 24.46
N ILE A 70 2.02 -45.32 23.62
CA ILE A 70 2.76 -45.35 22.35
C ILE A 70 4.21 -45.74 22.59
N GLY A 71 4.87 -45.10 23.57
CA GLY A 71 6.27 -45.36 23.90
C GLY A 71 6.57 -46.79 24.35
N GLN A 72 5.56 -47.54 24.84
CA GLN A 72 5.70 -48.95 25.25
C GLN A 72 5.46 -49.94 24.09
N SER A 73 4.98 -49.48 22.94
CA SER A 73 4.73 -50.32 21.77
C SER A 73 6.02 -50.67 21.00
N SER A 74 5.97 -51.71 20.16
CA SER A 74 7.13 -52.20 19.38
C SER A 74 7.73 -51.15 18.43
N SER A 75 6.90 -50.28 17.83
CA SER A 75 7.33 -49.15 17.00
C SER A 75 7.33 -47.81 17.75
N GLY A 76 7.19 -47.85 19.08
CA GLY A 76 6.97 -46.67 19.92
C GLY A 76 8.05 -45.60 19.81
N LYS A 77 9.32 -46.01 19.68
CA LYS A 77 10.45 -45.08 19.54
C LYS A 77 10.37 -44.26 18.27
N ALA A 78 10.20 -44.92 17.12
CA ALA A 78 10.03 -44.26 15.82
C ALA A 78 8.78 -43.37 15.80
N LYS A 79 7.64 -43.84 16.32
CA LYS A 79 6.43 -43.02 16.46
C LYS A 79 6.66 -41.76 17.30
N CYS A 80 7.36 -41.87 18.43
CA CYS A 80 7.70 -40.72 19.27
C CYS A 80 8.67 -39.77 18.58
N GLU A 81 9.64 -40.28 17.81
CA GLU A 81 10.57 -39.44 17.04
C GLU A 81 9.82 -38.64 15.95
N ILE A 82 8.94 -39.29 15.19
CA ILE A 82 8.07 -38.64 14.21
C ILE A 82 7.21 -37.57 14.89
N LEU A 83 6.55 -37.90 16.01
CA LEU A 83 5.72 -36.95 16.73
C LEU A 83 6.50 -35.73 17.25
N ARG A 84 7.74 -35.90 17.74
CA ARG A 84 8.59 -34.76 18.11
C ARG A 84 8.77 -33.79 16.95
N LYS A 85 9.13 -34.32 15.78
CA LYS A 85 9.42 -33.53 14.57
C LYS A 85 8.17 -32.90 13.97
N VAL A 86 7.12 -33.70 13.73
CA VAL A 86 5.88 -33.25 13.09
C VAL A 86 5.13 -32.27 13.98
N CYS A 87 4.96 -32.55 15.27
CA CYS A 87 4.27 -31.62 16.17
C CYS A 87 5.09 -30.35 16.42
N PHE A 88 6.42 -30.41 16.43
CA PHE A 88 7.24 -29.19 16.51
C PHE A 88 7.09 -28.33 15.24
N ALA A 89 7.14 -28.95 14.06
CA ALA A 89 6.93 -28.23 12.80
C ALA A 89 5.53 -27.60 12.73
N ASP A 90 4.50 -28.33 13.17
CA ASP A 90 3.11 -27.84 13.25
C ASP A 90 2.98 -26.63 14.19
N LEU A 91 3.67 -26.63 15.35
CA LEU A 91 3.72 -25.47 16.24
C LEU A 91 4.36 -24.24 15.59
N CYS A 92 5.31 -24.46 14.68
CA CYS A 92 5.97 -23.40 13.93
C CYS A 92 5.21 -23.07 12.62
N GLY A 93 4.05 -23.66 12.36
CA GLY A 93 3.27 -23.41 11.15
C GLY A 93 3.85 -24.01 9.87
N VAL A 94 4.76 -24.99 9.97
CA VAL A 94 5.46 -25.61 8.84
C VAL A 94 5.03 -27.08 8.69
N ARG A 95 4.98 -27.55 7.44
CA ARG A 95 4.68 -28.95 7.11
C ARG A 95 5.95 -29.70 6.72
N LEU A 96 5.99 -31.01 6.96
CA LEU A 96 7.17 -31.83 6.64
C LEU A 96 6.89 -32.79 5.50
N SER A 97 7.79 -32.83 4.51
CA SER A 97 7.76 -33.85 3.47
C SER A 97 7.99 -35.24 4.07
N ALA A 98 7.13 -36.21 3.71
CA ALA A 98 7.27 -37.60 4.11
C ALA A 98 8.63 -38.20 3.72
N ILE A 99 9.18 -37.79 2.56
CA ILE A 99 10.48 -38.26 2.05
C ILE A 99 11.63 -37.74 2.91
N LYS A 100 11.63 -36.44 3.25
CA LYS A 100 12.67 -35.87 4.10
C LYS A 100 12.57 -36.40 5.53
N LEU A 101 11.34 -36.63 6.00
CA LEU A 101 11.10 -37.20 7.33
C LEU A 101 11.63 -38.62 7.43
N SER A 102 11.42 -39.47 6.41
CA SER A 102 11.93 -40.85 6.38
C SER A 102 13.46 -40.89 6.36
N ALA A 103 14.09 -40.03 5.57
CA ALA A 103 15.55 -39.91 5.49
C ALA A 103 16.20 -39.43 6.81
N SER A 104 15.43 -38.75 7.67
CA SER A 104 15.91 -38.20 8.93
C SER A 104 15.77 -39.14 10.14
N GLN A 105 15.14 -40.32 9.97
CA GLN A 105 14.86 -41.23 11.09
C GLN A 105 16.15 -41.84 11.64
N SER A 106 16.27 -41.82 12.97
CA SER A 106 17.38 -42.47 13.68
C SER A 106 16.98 -43.80 14.33
N GLU A 107 15.70 -43.94 14.69
CA GLU A 107 15.16 -45.15 15.31
C GLU A 107 14.62 -46.13 14.25
N ASP A 108 14.87 -47.42 14.45
CA ASP A 108 14.32 -48.48 13.60
C ASP A 108 12.80 -48.56 13.79
N SER A 109 12.06 -48.42 12.69
CA SER A 109 10.60 -48.53 12.66
C SER A 109 10.10 -49.96 12.87
N GLY A 110 10.95 -50.97 12.62
CA GLY A 110 10.58 -52.39 12.65
C GLY A 110 9.59 -52.81 11.55
N SER A 111 9.18 -51.88 10.69
CA SER A 111 8.28 -52.05 9.54
C SER A 111 8.62 -51.05 8.44
N ASP A 112 8.01 -51.21 7.26
CA ASP A 112 8.05 -50.18 6.22
C ASP A 112 7.56 -48.81 6.76
N PHE A 113 8.21 -47.72 6.34
CA PHE A 113 7.91 -46.37 6.83
C PHE A 113 6.52 -45.89 6.40
N GLY A 114 6.07 -46.27 5.19
CA GLY A 114 4.73 -45.95 4.71
C GLY A 114 3.65 -46.65 5.54
N GLU A 115 3.86 -47.93 5.87
CA GLU A 115 2.95 -48.67 6.76
C GLU A 115 2.94 -48.10 8.20
N LEU A 116 4.09 -47.64 8.70
CA LEU A 116 4.16 -46.93 9.98
C LEU A 116 3.30 -45.66 9.96
N LEU A 117 3.42 -44.84 8.92
CA LEU A 117 2.65 -43.61 8.78
C LEU A 117 1.15 -43.85 8.65
N LYS A 118 0.72 -44.85 7.87
CA LYS A 118 -0.70 -45.27 7.80
C LYS A 118 -1.22 -45.69 9.18
N GLY A 119 -0.40 -46.42 9.95
CA GLY A 119 -0.71 -46.75 11.33
C GLY A 119 -0.88 -45.51 12.20
N MET A 120 0.04 -44.54 12.10
CA MET A 120 -0.06 -43.29 12.86
C MET A 120 -1.26 -42.42 12.47
N GLU A 121 -1.62 -42.38 11.19
CA GLU A 121 -2.80 -41.65 10.72
C GLU A 121 -4.10 -42.31 11.19
N SER A 122 -4.22 -43.64 11.06
CA SER A 122 -5.40 -44.39 11.55
C SER A 122 -5.54 -44.36 13.09
N GLU A 123 -4.45 -44.20 13.82
CA GLU A 123 -4.42 -43.96 15.26
C GLU A 123 -4.70 -42.49 15.64
N PHE A 124 -4.99 -41.61 14.66
CA PHE A 124 -5.16 -40.18 14.84
C PHE A 124 -4.01 -39.56 15.63
N LEU A 125 -2.78 -39.78 15.18
CA LEU A 125 -1.57 -39.17 15.72
C LEU A 125 -1.06 -38.01 14.85
N VAL A 126 -1.17 -38.15 13.52
CA VAL A 126 -0.74 -37.19 12.50
C VAL A 126 -1.75 -37.18 11.35
N HIS A 127 -1.73 -36.14 10.52
CA HIS A 127 -2.43 -36.12 9.24
C HIS A 127 -1.42 -36.27 8.09
N VAL A 128 -1.73 -37.13 7.12
CA VAL A 128 -0.90 -37.34 5.92
C VAL A 128 -1.69 -36.90 4.70
N ASN A 129 -1.17 -35.94 3.96
CA ASN A 129 -1.79 -35.52 2.71
C ASN A 129 -1.23 -36.36 1.56
N GLU A 130 -2.03 -37.28 1.04
CA GLU A 130 -1.63 -38.23 0.00
C GLU A 130 -1.24 -37.56 -1.32
N GLU A 131 -1.87 -36.43 -1.68
CA GLU A 131 -1.63 -35.73 -2.96
C GLU A 131 -0.31 -34.95 -2.95
N SER A 132 -0.03 -34.27 -1.84
CA SER A 132 1.13 -33.38 -1.70
C SER A 132 2.35 -34.05 -1.05
N GLY A 133 2.15 -35.20 -0.38
CA GLY A 133 3.22 -35.94 0.31
C GLY A 133 3.72 -35.27 1.59
N TYR A 134 2.94 -34.35 2.17
CA TYR A 134 3.26 -33.67 3.43
C TYR A 134 2.54 -34.30 4.62
N ILE A 135 3.17 -34.17 5.79
CA ILE A 135 2.70 -34.65 7.08
C ILE A 135 2.59 -33.47 8.02
N GLU A 136 1.47 -33.37 8.74
CA GLU A 136 1.19 -32.32 9.71
C GLU A 136 0.63 -32.86 11.03
N GLY A 137 0.72 -32.03 12.06
CA GLY A 137 0.05 -32.30 13.33
C GLY A 137 -1.46 -32.17 13.16
N LEU A 138 -2.23 -32.88 14.00
CA LEU A 138 -3.69 -32.84 13.89
C LEU A 138 -4.32 -31.51 14.33
N HIS A 139 -3.68 -30.83 15.28
CA HIS A 139 -4.14 -29.55 15.81
C HIS A 139 -3.02 -28.90 16.64
N PRO A 140 -2.76 -27.59 16.51
CA PRO A 140 -1.61 -26.97 17.18
C PRO A 140 -1.64 -27.03 18.72
N ILE A 141 -2.82 -26.96 19.34
CA ILE A 141 -2.95 -27.15 20.81
C ILE A 141 -2.52 -28.58 21.21
N ARG A 142 -2.92 -29.59 20.44
CA ARG A 142 -2.52 -30.98 20.69
C ARG A 142 -1.01 -31.13 20.48
N SER A 143 -0.48 -30.59 19.39
CA SER A 143 0.95 -30.56 19.10
C SER A 143 1.75 -29.91 20.23
N LYS A 144 1.25 -28.84 20.85
CA LYS A 144 1.85 -28.20 22.04
C LYS A 144 1.98 -29.18 23.21
N HIS A 145 0.92 -29.93 23.51
CA HIS A 145 0.94 -30.92 24.60
C HIS A 145 1.87 -32.09 24.29
N VAL A 146 1.87 -32.58 23.05
CA VAL A 146 2.77 -33.65 22.59
C VAL A 146 4.24 -33.22 22.70
N VAL A 147 4.59 -32.05 22.17
CA VAL A 147 5.96 -31.51 22.25
C VAL A 147 6.37 -31.32 23.71
N LYS A 148 5.52 -30.69 24.54
CA LYS A 148 5.81 -30.51 25.97
C LYS A 148 6.08 -31.84 26.69
N ARG A 149 5.31 -32.89 26.38
CA ARG A 149 5.48 -34.21 26.99
C ARG A 149 6.74 -34.92 26.50
N LEU A 150 7.00 -34.90 25.20
CA LEU A 150 8.13 -35.60 24.58
C LEU A 150 9.49 -34.90 24.84
N HIS A 151 9.46 -33.63 25.22
CA HIS A 151 10.61 -32.79 25.59
C HIS A 151 10.65 -32.43 27.09
N GLU A 152 9.90 -33.13 27.94
CA GLU A 152 9.91 -32.88 29.39
C GLU A 152 11.33 -33.04 30.00
N PHE A 153 12.10 -33.99 29.47
CA PHE A 153 13.47 -34.29 29.92
C PHE A 153 14.50 -34.26 28.77
N LEU A 154 14.11 -33.82 27.58
CA LEU A 154 14.96 -33.78 26.40
C LEU A 154 14.97 -32.36 25.81
N PRO A 155 16.14 -31.79 25.48
CA PRO A 155 16.20 -30.47 24.87
C PRO A 155 15.48 -30.46 23.53
N ILE A 156 14.78 -29.36 23.24
CA ILE A 156 14.05 -29.19 21.99
C ILE A 156 15.00 -28.84 20.83
N ASP A 157 16.21 -28.37 21.14
CA ASP A 157 17.27 -27.94 20.24
C ASP A 157 17.53 -28.98 19.12
N ASN A 158 17.71 -30.25 19.47
CA ASN A 158 17.97 -31.32 18.49
C ASN A 158 16.80 -31.53 17.53
N THR A 159 15.57 -31.44 18.03
CA THR A 159 14.36 -31.57 17.19
C THR A 159 14.21 -30.36 16.28
N ALA A 160 14.46 -29.16 16.80
CA ALA A 160 14.43 -27.93 16.00
C ALA A 160 15.47 -27.97 14.87
N ILE A 161 16.73 -28.35 15.15
CA ILE A 161 17.76 -28.52 14.11
C ILE A 161 17.35 -29.58 13.07
N SER A 162 16.77 -30.70 13.50
CA SER A 162 16.31 -31.73 12.57
C SER A 162 15.19 -31.21 11.68
N VAL A 163 14.23 -30.45 12.23
CA VAL A 163 13.13 -29.86 11.47
C VAL A 163 13.62 -28.80 10.50
N MET A 164 14.57 -27.96 10.90
CA MET A 164 15.21 -26.98 10.01
C MET A 164 15.84 -27.61 8.76
N LYS A 165 16.49 -28.77 8.91
CA LYS A 165 17.07 -29.51 7.77
C LYS A 165 16.02 -30.09 6.82
N MET A 166 14.81 -30.30 7.30
CA MET A 166 13.71 -30.88 6.52
C MET A 166 12.78 -29.83 5.93
N ALA A 167 12.66 -28.67 6.57
CA ALA A 167 11.80 -27.59 6.13
C ALA A 167 12.12 -27.18 4.68
N ASP A 168 11.09 -26.83 3.93
CA ASP A 168 11.30 -26.25 2.61
C ASP A 168 11.80 -24.82 2.74
N LYS A 169 12.55 -24.39 1.73
CA LYS A 169 13.18 -23.07 1.71
C LYS A 169 12.16 -21.93 1.86
N ALA A 170 10.97 -22.11 1.28
CA ALA A 170 9.86 -21.17 1.39
C ALA A 170 9.33 -21.00 2.83
N ASP A 171 9.46 -22.04 3.65
CA ASP A 171 8.92 -22.08 5.02
C ASP A 171 9.96 -21.67 6.08
N LEU A 172 11.23 -21.46 5.70
CA LEU A 172 12.28 -21.13 6.65
C LEU A 172 12.00 -19.83 7.42
N SER A 173 11.51 -18.78 6.75
CA SER A 173 11.17 -17.53 7.43
C SER A 173 10.06 -17.73 8.48
N ILE A 174 9.06 -18.55 8.17
CA ILE A 174 7.99 -18.93 9.09
C ILE A 174 8.58 -19.70 10.28
N LEU A 175 9.34 -20.78 10.02
CA LEU A 175 9.98 -21.59 11.06
C LEU A 175 10.81 -20.75 12.02
N PHE A 176 11.69 -19.91 11.48
CA PHE A 176 12.60 -19.07 12.26
C PHE A 176 11.86 -17.97 13.04
N SER A 177 10.70 -17.51 12.56
CA SER A 177 9.87 -16.55 13.31
C SER A 177 9.27 -17.11 14.60
N HIS A 178 9.10 -18.43 14.69
CA HIS A 178 8.57 -19.10 15.88
C HIS A 178 9.66 -19.56 16.86
N LEU A 179 10.93 -19.63 16.45
CA LEU A 179 12.01 -20.07 17.34
C LEU A 179 12.14 -19.25 18.64
N PRO A 180 11.95 -17.91 18.65
CA PRO A 180 11.95 -17.12 19.87
C PRO A 180 10.87 -17.50 20.90
N GLU A 181 9.86 -18.28 20.52
CA GLU A 181 8.83 -18.79 21.45
C GLU A 181 9.33 -19.94 22.34
N PHE A 182 10.47 -20.55 21.98
CA PHE A 182 11.02 -21.71 22.67
C PHE A 182 12.26 -21.34 23.47
N THR A 183 12.45 -22.00 24.62
CA THR A 183 13.67 -21.89 25.42
C THR A 183 14.77 -22.75 24.79
N LEU A 184 15.67 -22.12 24.04
CA LEU A 184 16.81 -22.77 23.36
C LEU A 184 18.12 -22.40 24.06
N ASN A 185 19.12 -23.27 23.99
CA ASN A 185 20.48 -22.88 24.33
C ASN A 185 21.06 -22.06 23.16
N LYS A 186 20.77 -20.75 23.18
CA LYS A 186 20.94 -19.83 22.05
C LYS A 186 22.30 -19.98 21.35
N GLU A 187 23.40 -19.97 22.11
CA GLU A 187 24.75 -19.99 21.53
C GLU A 187 25.07 -21.34 20.86
N THR A 188 24.80 -22.47 21.53
CA THR A 188 25.07 -23.77 20.94
C THR A 188 24.13 -24.06 19.78
N PHE A 189 22.85 -23.74 19.95
CA PHE A 189 21.82 -23.96 18.94
C PHE A 189 22.12 -23.19 17.67
N PHE A 190 22.41 -21.88 17.76
CA PHE A 190 22.61 -21.07 16.56
C PHE A 190 23.92 -21.36 15.84
N ARG A 191 24.98 -21.76 16.56
CA ARG A 191 26.18 -22.29 15.92
C ARG A 191 25.84 -23.55 15.10
N ASP A 192 25.11 -24.50 15.69
CA ASP A 192 24.77 -25.75 15.03
C ASP A 192 23.76 -25.52 13.88
N ALA A 193 22.87 -24.54 14.00
CA ALA A 193 21.96 -24.08 12.96
C ALA A 193 22.70 -23.46 11.78
N VAL A 194 23.66 -22.57 12.04
CA VAL A 194 24.50 -21.96 11.01
C VAL A 194 25.26 -23.05 10.26
N GLU A 195 25.91 -24.00 10.95
CA GLU A 195 26.59 -25.11 10.29
C GLU A 195 25.63 -26.00 9.49
N SER A 196 24.43 -26.24 10.00
CA SER A 196 23.43 -27.13 9.37
C SER A 196 22.83 -26.56 8.08
N LEU A 197 22.67 -25.24 8.00
CA LEU A 197 22.15 -24.56 6.81
C LEU A 197 23.23 -24.21 5.79
N TRP A 198 24.51 -24.47 6.10
CA TRP A 198 25.63 -23.98 5.32
C TRP A 198 25.70 -24.66 3.95
N ASP A 199 25.43 -23.87 2.91
CA ASP A 199 25.70 -24.22 1.53
C ASP A 199 26.47 -23.08 0.86
N GLU A 200 27.75 -23.32 0.52
CA GLU A 200 28.60 -22.33 -0.14
C GLU A 200 28.07 -21.90 -1.52
N LYS A 201 27.17 -22.69 -2.11
CA LYS A 201 26.56 -22.39 -3.41
C LYS A 201 25.26 -21.61 -3.30
N ASP A 202 24.59 -21.62 -2.15
CA ASP A 202 23.29 -20.99 -1.92
C ASP A 202 23.19 -20.46 -0.47
N LEU A 203 23.36 -19.16 -0.31
CA LEU A 203 23.33 -18.50 1.01
C LEU A 203 21.94 -17.96 1.35
N SER A 204 20.98 -18.02 0.43
CA SER A 204 19.68 -17.38 0.62
C SER A 204 18.84 -17.95 1.77
N ASN A 205 19.14 -19.18 2.23
CA ASN A 205 18.54 -19.75 3.45
C ASN A 205 18.78 -18.85 4.68
N TYR A 206 19.93 -18.19 4.76
CA TYR A 206 20.25 -17.27 5.86
C TYR A 206 19.46 -15.98 5.79
N THR A 207 19.17 -15.46 4.59
CA THR A 207 18.29 -14.30 4.44
C THR A 207 16.91 -14.59 5.03
N SER A 208 16.32 -15.74 4.69
CA SER A 208 15.05 -16.19 5.28
C SER A 208 15.13 -16.38 6.79
N ALA A 209 16.22 -16.99 7.28
CA ALA A 209 16.44 -17.21 8.71
C ALA A 209 16.55 -15.91 9.50
N ILE A 210 17.33 -14.94 9.02
CA ILE A 210 17.49 -13.62 9.66
C ILE A 210 16.14 -12.88 9.69
N GLN A 211 15.43 -12.83 8.56
CA GLN A 211 14.12 -12.18 8.49
C GLN A 211 13.11 -12.83 9.46
N GLY A 212 13.06 -14.16 9.48
CA GLY A 212 12.23 -14.92 10.42
C GLY A 212 12.56 -14.57 11.87
N LEU A 213 13.82 -14.74 12.28
CA LEU A 213 14.27 -14.44 13.65
C LEU A 213 14.04 -12.98 14.05
N PHE A 214 14.24 -12.05 13.12
CA PHE A 214 13.97 -10.64 13.34
C PHE A 214 12.49 -10.44 13.65
N SER A 215 11.59 -10.91 12.78
CA SER A 215 10.13 -10.87 13.01
C SER A 215 9.74 -11.51 14.34
N GLY A 216 10.25 -12.72 14.65
CA GLY A 216 9.98 -13.38 15.92
C GLY A 216 10.48 -12.59 17.15
N SER A 217 11.62 -11.92 17.03
CA SER A 217 12.16 -11.05 18.08
C SER A 217 11.31 -9.78 18.26
N VAL A 218 10.84 -9.19 17.16
CA VAL A 218 9.89 -8.05 17.21
C VAL A 218 8.57 -8.48 17.84
N MET A 219 8.07 -9.67 17.54
CA MET A 219 6.87 -10.21 18.18
C MET A 219 7.05 -10.36 19.70
N GLN A 220 8.19 -10.87 20.18
CA GLN A 220 8.47 -10.94 21.63
C GLN A 220 8.52 -9.55 22.28
N TYR A 221 9.12 -8.57 21.60
CA TYR A 221 9.13 -7.18 22.06
C TYR A 221 7.73 -6.57 22.12
N PHE A 222 6.91 -6.79 21.08
CA PHE A 222 5.51 -6.39 21.05
C PHE A 222 4.73 -7.02 22.21
N LEU A 223 4.81 -8.34 22.40
CA LEU A 223 4.09 -9.05 23.46
C LEU A 223 4.46 -8.53 24.85
N SER A 224 5.74 -8.21 25.07
CA SER A 224 6.23 -7.67 26.34
C SER A 224 5.74 -6.24 26.62
N ASN A 225 5.37 -5.50 25.57
CA ASN A 225 4.95 -4.09 25.64
C ASN A 225 3.53 -3.85 25.11
N ARG A 226 2.73 -4.91 24.98
CA ARG A 226 1.44 -4.90 24.27
C ARG A 226 0.54 -3.78 24.77
N ALA A 227 0.43 -3.61 26.08
CA ALA A 227 -0.42 -2.57 26.68
C ALA A 227 -0.09 -1.15 26.19
N ALA A 228 1.19 -0.84 25.94
CA ALA A 228 1.59 0.47 25.45
C ALA A 228 1.31 0.63 23.95
N PHE A 229 1.45 -0.44 23.16
CA PHE A 229 1.06 -0.41 21.75
C PHE A 229 -0.46 -0.31 21.58
N ASP A 230 -1.24 -1.03 22.40
CA ASP A 230 -2.71 -0.95 22.42
C ASP A 230 -3.18 0.46 22.83
N ASP A 231 -2.50 1.09 23.79
CA ASP A 231 -2.75 2.48 24.20
C ASP A 231 -2.43 3.45 23.05
N ALA A 232 -1.34 3.25 22.32
CA ALA A 232 -1.02 4.06 21.14
C ALA A 232 -2.04 3.88 20.01
N ASP A 233 -2.54 2.66 19.81
CA ASP A 233 -3.59 2.36 18.84
C ASP A 233 -4.90 3.08 19.17
N ALA A 234 -5.32 3.01 20.45
CA ALA A 234 -6.49 3.71 20.94
C ALA A 234 -6.41 5.24 20.77
N HIS A 235 -5.20 5.79 20.63
CA HIS A 235 -4.94 7.21 20.38
C HIS A 235 -4.58 7.54 18.91
N GLY A 236 -4.71 6.57 18.00
CA GLY A 236 -4.43 6.74 16.56
C GLY A 236 -2.96 6.97 16.22
N GLY A 237 -2.06 6.62 17.14
CA GLY A 237 -0.62 6.87 17.05
C GLY A 237 0.24 5.63 16.81
N LEU A 238 -0.36 4.45 16.65
CA LEU A 238 0.36 3.17 16.61
C LEU A 238 1.45 3.13 15.52
N PHE A 239 1.17 3.55 14.29
CA PHE A 239 2.18 3.57 13.21
C PHE A 239 3.35 4.51 13.49
N LEU A 240 3.06 5.71 14.00
CA LEU A 240 4.09 6.70 14.35
C LEU A 240 4.96 6.18 15.49
N LEU A 241 4.32 5.70 16.56
CA LEU A 241 5.01 5.13 17.72
C LEU A 241 5.87 3.93 17.30
N SER A 242 5.29 2.96 16.60
CA SER A 242 5.99 1.76 16.14
C SER A 242 7.22 2.11 15.30
N THR A 243 7.11 3.08 14.39
CA THR A 243 8.21 3.49 13.52
C THR A 243 9.37 4.11 14.31
N GLU A 244 9.08 4.93 15.33
CA GLU A 244 10.13 5.51 16.18
C GLU A 244 10.74 4.53 17.19
N MET A 245 9.96 3.54 17.64
CA MET A 245 10.48 2.47 18.51
C MET A 245 11.35 1.45 17.76
N CYS A 246 11.40 1.53 16.42
CA CYS A 246 12.26 0.70 15.60
C CYS A 246 13.74 0.97 15.93
N PRO A 247 14.56 -0.04 16.25
CA PRO A 247 15.97 0.15 16.61
C PRO A 247 16.82 0.68 15.44
N PHE A 248 16.29 0.67 14.21
CA PHE A 248 16.97 1.15 13.00
C PHE A 248 16.50 2.53 12.56
N ALA A 249 15.83 3.27 13.44
CA ALA A 249 15.41 4.66 13.22
C ALA A 249 16.56 5.67 13.25
N VAL A 250 17.77 5.26 13.65
CA VAL A 250 18.98 6.09 13.73
C VAL A 250 20.02 5.62 12.72
N PHE A 251 20.65 6.58 12.05
CA PHE A 251 21.68 6.40 11.03
C PHE A 251 22.95 7.12 11.50
N GLU A 252 23.71 6.46 12.38
CA GLU A 252 24.85 7.05 13.09
C GLU A 252 25.92 7.61 12.14
N ASP A 253 26.22 6.90 11.05
CA ASP A 253 27.18 7.31 10.01
C ASP A 253 26.86 8.66 9.37
N PHE A 254 25.60 9.10 9.46
CA PHE A 254 25.08 10.33 8.85
C PHE A 254 24.56 11.34 9.88
N GLY A 255 24.50 10.98 11.17
CA GLY A 255 23.89 11.81 12.21
C GLY A 255 22.39 12.10 11.97
N VAL A 256 21.67 11.15 11.36
CA VAL A 256 20.25 11.29 11.03
C VAL A 256 19.43 10.35 11.92
N SER A 257 18.26 10.80 12.38
CA SER A 257 17.30 9.96 13.09
C SER A 257 15.87 10.27 12.66
N MET A 258 14.96 9.30 12.85
CA MET A 258 13.52 9.49 12.67
C MET A 258 12.89 9.99 13.97
N ASP A 259 12.54 11.27 14.00
CA ASP A 259 12.05 12.06 15.14
C ASP A 259 10.70 12.73 14.80
N THR A 260 9.82 11.98 14.16
CA THR A 260 8.56 12.48 13.57
C THR A 260 7.64 13.10 14.62
N LEU A 261 7.43 12.44 15.75
CA LEU A 261 6.63 12.89 16.89
C LEU A 261 7.21 14.17 17.49
N ASP A 262 8.54 14.28 17.61
CA ASP A 262 9.18 15.50 18.12
C ASP A 262 8.98 16.68 17.15
N LYS A 263 9.18 16.45 15.84
CA LYS A 263 8.88 17.46 14.80
C LYS A 263 7.41 17.85 14.76
N MET A 264 6.50 16.89 14.95
CA MET A 264 5.07 17.14 15.06
C MET A 264 4.73 17.96 16.31
N ARG A 265 5.40 17.69 17.45
CA ARG A 265 5.26 18.46 18.69
C ARG A 265 5.77 19.90 18.50
N GLU A 266 6.85 20.10 17.77
CA GLU A 266 7.35 21.44 17.42
C GLU A 266 6.39 22.19 16.50
N THR A 267 5.80 21.50 15.53
CA THR A 267 4.85 22.08 14.57
C THR A 267 3.49 22.38 15.19
N PHE A 268 3.05 21.55 16.14
CA PHE A 268 1.73 21.63 16.79
C PHE A 268 1.86 21.54 18.33
N PRO A 269 2.45 22.55 19.00
CA PRO A 269 2.81 22.48 20.42
C PRO A 269 1.60 22.33 21.37
N ASP A 270 0.42 22.80 20.97
CA ASP A 270 -0.80 22.74 21.79
C ASP A 270 -1.59 21.42 21.61
N ASN A 271 -1.11 20.51 20.76
CA ASN A 271 -1.80 19.25 20.50
C ASN A 271 -1.53 18.22 21.61
N LYS A 272 -2.51 18.09 22.50
CA LYS A 272 -2.46 17.16 23.64
C LYS A 272 -2.26 15.69 23.23
N ASN A 273 -2.77 15.27 22.07
CA ASN A 273 -2.59 13.88 21.62
C ASN A 273 -1.13 13.62 21.20
N ILE A 274 -0.51 14.58 20.50
CA ILE A 274 0.91 14.47 20.15
C ILE A 274 1.78 14.44 21.42
N GLU A 275 1.50 15.33 22.38
CA GLU A 275 2.21 15.32 23.66
C GLU A 275 2.02 14.00 24.43
N TYR A 276 0.81 13.44 24.40
CA TYR A 276 0.52 12.13 24.98
C TYR A 276 1.36 11.03 24.34
N LEU A 277 1.38 10.95 23.01
CA LEU A 277 2.15 9.94 22.27
C LEU A 277 3.67 10.08 22.52
N CYS A 278 4.21 11.30 22.62
CA CYS A 278 5.61 11.52 23.02
C CYS A 278 5.90 10.93 24.41
N ARG A 279 5.03 11.19 25.40
CA ARG A 279 5.19 10.68 26.77
C ARG A 279 5.02 9.17 26.82
N LEU A 280 4.14 8.60 26.00
CA LEU A 280 3.96 7.15 25.88
C LEU A 280 5.22 6.50 25.33
N ARG A 281 5.78 7.02 24.23
CA ARG A 281 7.07 6.60 23.65
C ARG A 281 8.18 6.56 24.69
N GLU A 282 8.33 7.63 25.48
CA GLU A 282 9.38 7.73 26.51
C GLU A 282 9.26 6.69 27.64
N ARG A 283 8.09 6.08 27.82
CA ARG A 283 7.85 5.05 28.85
C ARG A 283 8.12 3.64 28.36
N ILE A 284 8.13 3.42 27.04
CA ILE A 284 8.33 2.09 26.47
C ILE A 284 9.84 1.80 26.48
N PRO A 285 10.29 0.69 27.08
CA PRO A 285 11.69 0.29 27.03
C PRO A 285 12.16 0.16 25.58
N THR A 286 13.34 0.69 25.26
CA THR A 286 13.97 0.51 23.95
C THR A 286 14.26 -0.97 23.68
N CYS A 287 14.05 -1.42 22.44
CA CYS A 287 14.36 -2.80 22.05
C CYS A 287 15.87 -3.07 22.13
N CYS A 288 16.29 -3.92 23.07
CA CYS A 288 17.70 -4.33 23.24
C CYS A 288 18.04 -5.46 22.27
N LEU A 289 18.64 -5.14 21.12
CA LEU A 289 18.98 -6.12 20.09
C LEU A 289 19.92 -7.22 20.64
N GLN A 290 20.84 -6.90 21.52
CA GLN A 290 21.86 -7.83 22.04
C GLN A 290 21.27 -9.05 22.78
N GLU A 291 20.04 -8.94 23.29
CA GLU A 291 19.36 -10.03 24.01
C GLU A 291 18.52 -10.93 23.08
N THR A 292 18.32 -10.49 21.84
CA THR A 292 17.45 -11.15 20.86
C THR A 292 18.10 -12.37 20.21
N TYR A 293 17.27 -13.23 19.63
CA TYR A 293 17.74 -14.43 18.93
C TYR A 293 18.43 -14.08 17.62
N VAL A 294 17.95 -13.05 16.92
CA VAL A 294 18.55 -12.57 15.67
C VAL A 294 19.98 -12.07 15.88
N TYR A 295 20.28 -11.40 17.00
CA TYR A 295 21.63 -10.92 17.30
C TYR A 295 22.62 -12.09 17.47
N ILE A 296 22.26 -13.11 18.25
CA ILE A 296 23.14 -14.26 18.50
C ILE A 296 23.33 -15.09 17.22
N PHE A 297 22.29 -15.22 16.41
CA PHE A 297 22.38 -15.86 15.10
C PHE A 297 23.32 -15.10 14.16
N CYS A 298 23.17 -13.78 14.07
CA CYS A 298 24.02 -12.91 13.26
C CYS A 298 25.49 -12.95 13.73
N ASP A 299 25.77 -13.02 15.05
CA ASP A 299 27.13 -13.21 15.57
C ASP A 299 27.74 -14.53 15.07
N CYS A 300 27.01 -15.65 15.22
CA CYS A 300 27.45 -16.96 14.75
C CYS A 300 27.71 -16.96 13.23
N LEU A 301 26.79 -16.35 12.47
CA LEU A 301 26.89 -16.24 11.02
C LEU A 301 28.05 -15.34 10.58
N TYR A 302 28.24 -14.20 11.23
CA TYR A 302 29.36 -13.30 11.00
C TYR A 302 30.71 -14.02 11.20
N ARG A 303 30.87 -14.73 12.33
CA ARG A 303 32.09 -15.51 12.60
C ARG A 303 32.38 -16.54 11.51
N LYS A 304 31.33 -17.20 10.99
CA LYS A 304 31.45 -18.15 9.87
C LYS A 304 31.79 -17.45 8.55
N MET A 305 31.14 -16.33 8.23
CA MET A 305 31.38 -15.59 6.99
C MET A 305 32.79 -15.00 6.92
N ARG A 306 33.37 -14.56 8.06
CA ARG A 306 34.74 -14.03 8.11
C ARG A 306 35.82 -15.01 7.65
N THR A 307 35.55 -16.32 7.65
CA THR A 307 36.54 -17.31 7.20
C THR A 307 36.59 -17.47 5.69
N PHE A 308 35.64 -16.87 4.94
CA PHE A 308 35.54 -16.99 3.50
C PHE A 308 36.25 -15.87 2.75
N ARG A 309 36.78 -16.22 1.58
CA ARG A 309 37.22 -15.24 0.59
C ARG A 309 36.08 -14.92 -0.36
N PHE A 310 35.97 -13.66 -0.73
CA PHE A 310 34.91 -13.15 -1.60
C PHE A 310 34.83 -13.85 -2.96
N ASP A 311 35.99 -14.23 -3.54
CA ASP A 311 36.09 -14.94 -4.81
C ASP A 311 35.48 -16.36 -4.81
N GLY A 312 35.33 -16.97 -3.63
CA GLY A 312 34.69 -18.28 -3.45
C GLY A 312 33.16 -18.22 -3.41
N ILE A 313 32.56 -17.04 -3.30
CA ILE A 313 31.13 -16.87 -3.07
C ILE A 313 30.37 -16.89 -4.40
N LYS A 314 29.47 -17.86 -4.56
CA LYS A 314 28.64 -17.98 -5.77
C LYS A 314 27.36 -17.17 -5.70
N ASP A 315 26.73 -17.14 -4.53
CA ASP A 315 25.48 -16.40 -4.28
C ASP A 315 25.78 -15.02 -3.67
N ILE A 316 26.24 -14.10 -4.52
CA ILE A 316 26.66 -12.75 -4.10
C ILE A 316 25.45 -11.90 -3.67
N THR A 317 24.27 -12.16 -4.24
CA THR A 317 23.04 -11.46 -3.88
C THR A 317 22.68 -11.71 -2.42
N SER A 318 22.62 -12.97 -2.01
CA SER A 318 22.34 -13.31 -0.61
C SER A 318 23.48 -12.90 0.30
N TYR A 319 24.74 -13.09 -0.11
CA TYR A 319 25.88 -12.59 0.66
C TYR A 319 25.75 -11.10 0.97
N THR A 320 25.42 -10.28 -0.04
CA THR A 320 25.26 -8.84 0.13
C THR A 320 24.12 -8.50 1.07
N SER A 321 22.96 -9.15 0.91
CA SER A 321 21.82 -8.95 1.81
C SER A 321 22.17 -9.33 3.25
N ILE A 322 22.78 -10.49 3.48
CA ILE A 322 23.21 -10.95 4.80
C ILE A 322 24.22 -9.96 5.41
N SER A 323 25.17 -9.48 4.60
CA SER A 323 26.18 -8.51 5.02
C SER A 323 25.55 -7.21 5.52
N GLU A 324 24.52 -6.72 4.81
CA GLU A 324 23.75 -5.54 5.21
C GLU A 324 22.97 -5.80 6.50
N TRP A 325 22.31 -6.94 6.63
CA TRP A 325 21.61 -7.32 7.85
C TRP A 325 22.55 -7.40 9.06
N ILE A 326 23.69 -8.07 8.93
CA ILE A 326 24.68 -8.21 10.00
C ILE A 326 25.21 -6.84 10.42
N TYR A 327 25.56 -5.98 9.45
CA TYR A 327 26.02 -4.62 9.71
C TYR A 327 24.97 -3.80 10.47
N ASN A 328 23.71 -3.84 10.03
CA ASN A 328 22.64 -3.09 10.67
C ASN A 328 22.36 -3.59 12.11
N ILE A 329 22.50 -4.90 12.36
CA ILE A 329 22.33 -5.48 13.71
C ILE A 329 23.47 -5.07 14.64
N ASN A 330 24.71 -5.05 14.15
CA ASN A 330 25.87 -4.55 14.88
C ASN A 330 26.91 -3.99 13.90
N PRO A 331 27.14 -2.66 13.89
CA PRO A 331 28.12 -2.03 13.00
C PRO A 331 29.56 -2.58 13.13
N GLU A 332 29.93 -3.13 14.30
CA GLU A 332 31.24 -3.78 14.50
C GLU A 332 31.41 -5.06 13.68
N TRP A 333 30.30 -5.68 13.23
CA TRP A 333 30.30 -6.90 12.43
C TRP A 333 30.33 -6.61 10.92
N ASN A 334 30.95 -5.51 10.53
CA ASN A 334 31.10 -5.18 9.13
C ASN A 334 32.01 -6.22 8.42
N VAL A 335 31.47 -6.84 7.37
CA VAL A 335 32.19 -7.87 6.59
C VAL A 335 33.00 -7.30 5.42
N SER A 336 32.99 -5.97 5.20
CA SER A 336 33.77 -5.30 4.14
C SER A 336 35.27 -5.52 4.25
N ALA A 337 35.79 -5.86 5.43
CA ALA A 337 37.18 -6.27 5.58
C ALA A 337 37.52 -7.58 4.82
N GLY A 338 36.51 -8.39 4.47
CA GLY A 338 36.65 -9.68 3.78
C GLY A 338 36.63 -9.61 2.26
N PHE A 339 36.36 -8.46 1.64
CA PHE A 339 36.37 -8.29 0.18
C PHE A 339 37.02 -6.97 -0.24
N SER A 340 37.78 -6.98 -1.33
CA SER A 340 38.32 -5.74 -1.91
C SER A 340 37.29 -5.11 -2.86
N LEU A 341 37.17 -3.79 -2.84
CA LEU A 341 36.44 -3.09 -3.90
C LEU A 341 37.07 -3.34 -5.27
N ASP A 342 38.38 -3.59 -5.36
CA ASP A 342 39.00 -4.01 -6.63
C ASP A 342 38.45 -5.34 -7.16
N ASP A 343 38.13 -6.29 -6.27
CA ASP A 343 37.54 -7.57 -6.67
C ASP A 343 36.10 -7.36 -7.16
N LEU A 344 35.33 -6.51 -6.47
CA LEU A 344 33.98 -6.10 -6.87
C LEU A 344 33.96 -5.50 -8.29
N TRP A 345 34.94 -4.65 -8.58
CA TRP A 345 35.07 -3.94 -9.85
C TRP A 345 35.81 -4.71 -10.95
N SER A 346 36.24 -5.95 -10.68
CA SER A 346 36.82 -6.82 -11.70
C SER A 346 35.80 -7.33 -12.73
N LYS A 347 34.53 -7.53 -12.32
CA LYS A 347 33.38 -8.00 -13.14
C LYS A 347 32.04 -7.46 -12.62
N PRO A 348 31.87 -6.12 -12.51
CA PRO A 348 30.67 -5.52 -11.92
C PRO A 348 29.40 -5.83 -12.72
N GLU A 349 29.51 -6.15 -14.01
CA GLU A 349 28.42 -6.52 -14.90
C GLU A 349 27.73 -7.84 -14.54
N LYS A 350 28.38 -8.68 -13.72
CA LYS A 350 27.78 -9.93 -13.20
C LYS A 350 26.92 -9.70 -11.96
N LEU A 351 26.90 -8.49 -11.43
CA LEU A 351 26.24 -8.13 -10.18
C LEU A 351 25.06 -7.20 -10.45
N THR A 352 24.06 -7.28 -9.60
CA THR A 352 22.95 -6.33 -9.65
C THR A 352 23.37 -4.98 -9.08
N LEU A 353 22.71 -3.91 -9.52
CA LEU A 353 22.93 -2.55 -8.99
C LEU A 353 22.73 -2.48 -7.46
N GLU A 354 21.75 -3.21 -6.93
CA GLU A 354 21.54 -3.33 -5.48
C GLU A 354 22.77 -3.96 -4.80
N CYS A 355 23.36 -5.02 -5.37
CA CYS A 355 24.56 -5.63 -4.78
C CYS A 355 25.72 -4.64 -4.74
N VAL A 356 26.05 -4.02 -5.88
CA VAL A 356 27.19 -3.12 -5.99
C VAL A 356 27.02 -1.91 -5.07
N SER A 357 25.86 -1.26 -5.11
CA SER A 357 25.59 -0.08 -4.27
C SER A 357 25.61 -0.42 -2.78
N THR A 358 25.09 -1.57 -2.37
CA THR A 358 25.12 -2.02 -0.97
C THR A 358 26.52 -2.36 -0.50
N LEU A 359 27.32 -3.08 -1.30
CA LEU A 359 28.71 -3.41 -0.94
C LEU A 359 29.59 -2.16 -0.87
N MET A 360 29.36 -1.18 -1.76
CA MET A 360 30.01 0.14 -1.67
C MET A 360 29.61 0.88 -0.39
N TYR A 361 28.32 0.90 -0.05
CA TYR A 361 27.83 1.47 1.22
C TYR A 361 28.48 0.82 2.44
N LEU A 362 28.50 -0.51 2.49
CA LEU A 362 29.10 -1.25 3.61
C LEU A 362 30.61 -0.98 3.72
N SER A 363 31.30 -0.79 2.60
CA SER A 363 32.71 -0.41 2.61
C SER A 363 32.90 1.04 3.07
N TYR A 364 32.02 1.97 2.70
CA TYR A 364 32.04 3.35 3.20
C TYR A 364 31.89 3.40 4.72
N CYS A 365 30.92 2.68 5.26
CA CYS A 365 30.67 2.64 6.70
C CYS A 365 31.78 1.91 7.48
N GLY A 366 32.24 0.76 6.98
CA GLY A 366 33.20 -0.09 7.71
C GLY A 366 34.66 0.25 7.50
N ASN A 367 35.02 0.84 6.36
CA ASN A 367 36.40 1.15 6.00
C ASN A 367 36.47 2.41 5.12
N ARG A 368 36.05 3.54 5.69
CA ARG A 368 35.91 4.82 4.99
C ARG A 368 37.17 5.24 4.26
N GLU A 369 38.35 5.06 4.86
CA GLU A 369 39.63 5.43 4.24
C GLU A 369 39.88 4.66 2.93
N LYS A 370 39.82 3.33 2.97
CA LYS A 370 39.99 2.50 1.75
C LYS A 370 38.89 2.73 0.72
N TYR A 371 37.66 2.96 1.18
CA TYR A 371 36.56 3.32 0.30
C TYR A 371 36.87 4.63 -0.45
N MET A 372 37.30 5.67 0.26
CA MET A 372 37.64 6.96 -0.35
C MET A 372 38.82 6.82 -1.32
N GLU A 373 39.89 6.11 -0.94
CA GLU A 373 41.02 5.83 -1.84
C GLU A 373 40.56 5.12 -3.13
N PHE A 374 39.67 4.14 -2.99
CA PHE A 374 39.12 3.41 -4.14
C PHE A 374 38.27 4.32 -5.02
N VAL A 375 37.38 5.12 -4.43
CA VAL A 375 36.51 6.05 -5.17
C VAL A 375 37.33 7.10 -5.89
N GLU A 376 38.31 7.72 -5.23
CA GLU A 376 39.20 8.71 -5.87
C GLU A 376 39.94 8.12 -7.07
N ARG A 377 40.40 6.86 -6.97
CA ARG A 377 41.07 6.16 -8.07
C ARG A 377 40.13 5.79 -9.22
N ASN A 378 38.87 5.45 -8.93
CA ASN A 378 37.94 4.82 -9.88
C ASN A 378 36.69 5.64 -10.20
N LEU A 379 36.62 6.90 -9.78
CA LEU A 379 35.41 7.72 -9.84
C LEU A 379 34.76 7.73 -11.23
N LYS A 380 35.55 7.92 -12.29
CA LYS A 380 35.03 7.90 -13.67
C LYS A 380 34.35 6.57 -13.99
N SER A 381 34.97 5.44 -13.65
CA SER A 381 34.40 4.11 -13.88
C SER A 381 33.12 3.88 -13.07
N ILE A 382 33.08 4.36 -11.83
CA ILE A 382 31.89 4.27 -10.97
C ILE A 382 30.73 5.08 -11.57
N LEU A 383 30.98 6.32 -11.99
CA LEU A 383 29.95 7.17 -12.61
C LEU A 383 29.43 6.56 -13.93
N THR A 384 30.31 6.01 -14.77
CA THR A 384 29.91 5.30 -15.99
C THR A 384 29.03 4.09 -15.66
N TYR A 385 29.41 3.28 -14.67
CA TYR A 385 28.61 2.13 -14.25
C TYR A 385 27.23 2.57 -13.73
N LEU A 386 27.19 3.54 -12.82
CA LEU A 386 25.92 4.05 -12.27
C LEU A 386 25.02 4.56 -13.40
N LYS A 387 25.56 5.36 -14.33
CA LYS A 387 24.84 5.85 -15.51
C LYS A 387 24.18 4.72 -16.30
N GLN A 388 24.93 3.67 -16.62
CA GLN A 388 24.43 2.54 -17.43
C GLN A 388 23.37 1.72 -16.68
N TRP A 389 23.64 1.40 -15.40
CA TRP A 389 22.79 0.51 -14.61
C TRP A 389 21.53 1.19 -14.03
N THR A 390 21.52 2.52 -13.94
CA THR A 390 20.29 3.31 -13.66
C THR A 390 19.50 3.64 -14.92
N ARG A 391 19.92 3.15 -16.10
CA ARG A 391 19.34 3.49 -17.40
C ARG A 391 19.25 5.01 -17.63
N SER A 392 20.36 5.69 -17.37
CA SER A 392 20.51 7.14 -17.48
C SER A 392 21.40 7.50 -18.67
N HIS A 393 21.32 8.74 -19.15
CA HIS A 393 22.19 9.22 -20.22
C HIS A 393 23.30 10.14 -19.70
N ARG A 394 23.17 10.65 -18.48
CA ARG A 394 24.21 11.46 -17.85
C ARG A 394 24.23 11.27 -16.34
N VAL A 395 25.44 11.20 -15.79
CA VAL A 395 25.70 11.34 -14.36
C VAL A 395 26.92 12.25 -14.21
N PHE A 396 26.80 13.33 -13.45
CA PHE A 396 27.89 14.30 -13.27
C PHE A 396 27.89 14.91 -11.88
N ILE A 397 29.02 15.49 -11.50
CA ILE A 397 29.25 16.09 -10.18
C ILE A 397 29.29 17.62 -10.33
N ASP A 398 28.52 18.31 -9.49
CA ASP A 398 28.63 19.74 -9.24
C ASP A 398 29.49 19.94 -7.98
N SER A 399 30.77 20.24 -8.19
CA SER A 399 31.74 20.42 -7.11
C SER A 399 31.46 21.66 -6.25
N GLU A 400 30.80 22.69 -6.79
CA GLU A 400 30.50 23.92 -6.03
C GLU A 400 29.39 23.65 -5.00
N LYS A 401 28.36 22.92 -5.41
CA LYS A 401 27.25 22.53 -4.54
C LYS A 401 27.48 21.24 -3.75
N LYS A 402 28.61 20.55 -3.98
CA LYS A 402 28.84 19.17 -3.52
C LYS A 402 27.66 18.25 -3.85
N ALA A 403 27.17 18.37 -5.08
CA ALA A 403 26.00 17.65 -5.55
C ALA A 403 26.36 16.64 -6.64
N ILE A 404 25.57 15.58 -6.75
CA ILE A 404 25.60 14.66 -7.88
C ILE A 404 24.26 14.70 -8.62
N HIS A 405 24.34 14.80 -9.94
CA HIS A 405 23.19 14.89 -10.84
C HIS A 405 23.08 13.63 -11.67
N ILE A 406 21.84 13.15 -11.86
CA ILE A 406 21.50 12.06 -12.77
C ILE A 406 20.39 12.52 -13.71
N GLU A 407 20.65 12.41 -15.01
CA GLU A 407 19.70 12.74 -16.06
C GLU A 407 19.30 11.45 -16.80
N TYR A 408 18.00 11.23 -16.96
CA TYR A 408 17.46 10.02 -17.59
C TYR A 408 16.31 10.37 -18.54
N ILE A 409 15.90 9.40 -19.38
CA ILE A 409 14.74 9.58 -20.25
C ILE A 409 13.51 8.99 -19.56
N LEU A 410 12.47 9.80 -19.39
CA LEU A 410 11.18 9.40 -18.85
C LEU A 410 10.19 9.22 -20.00
N ARG A 411 9.71 7.99 -20.15
CA ARG A 411 8.60 7.70 -21.06
C ARG A 411 7.33 8.44 -20.61
N LEU A 412 6.67 9.15 -21.52
CA LEU A 412 5.38 9.82 -21.35
C LEU A 412 4.34 8.89 -20.74
N HIS A 413 4.29 7.63 -21.15
CA HIS A 413 3.33 6.69 -20.59
C HIS A 413 3.60 6.32 -19.13
N ASN A 414 4.81 6.57 -18.65
CA ASN A 414 5.24 6.39 -17.26
C ASN A 414 5.28 7.72 -16.50
N ILE A 415 4.74 8.82 -17.02
CA ILE A 415 4.85 10.15 -16.41
C ILE A 415 4.36 10.20 -14.95
N LYS A 416 3.34 9.40 -14.62
CA LYS A 416 2.79 9.27 -13.25
C LYS A 416 3.77 8.62 -12.26
N THR A 417 4.78 7.89 -12.74
CA THR A 417 5.82 7.24 -11.91
C THR A 417 7.12 8.04 -11.89
N GLY A 418 7.15 9.26 -12.45
CA GLY A 418 8.35 10.11 -12.51
C GLY A 418 9.02 10.30 -11.15
N ASN A 419 8.22 10.59 -10.10
CA ASN A 419 8.72 10.69 -8.73
C ASN A 419 9.44 9.42 -8.25
N GLU A 420 8.80 8.25 -8.41
CA GLU A 420 9.34 6.97 -7.95
C GLU A 420 10.63 6.61 -8.69
N GLN A 421 10.63 6.84 -10.01
CA GLN A 421 11.78 6.61 -10.88
C GLN A 421 12.99 7.48 -10.51
N SER A 422 12.78 8.75 -10.20
CA SER A 422 13.85 9.64 -9.74
C SER A 422 14.37 9.23 -8.37
N VAL A 423 13.49 9.04 -7.38
CA VAL A 423 13.88 8.67 -6.02
C VAL A 423 14.65 7.35 -6.00
N SER A 424 14.24 6.36 -6.79
CA SER A 424 14.93 5.07 -6.92
C SER A 424 16.38 5.24 -7.41
N ARG A 425 16.59 6.06 -8.46
CA ARG A 425 17.93 6.36 -8.97
C ARG A 425 18.79 7.07 -7.93
N LEU A 426 18.24 8.08 -7.25
CA LEU A 426 18.95 8.80 -6.20
C LEU A 426 19.31 7.89 -5.02
N LYS A 427 18.46 6.93 -4.66
CA LYS A 427 18.77 5.91 -3.65
C LYS A 427 20.01 5.09 -4.03
N PHE A 428 20.09 4.59 -5.27
CA PHE A 428 21.25 3.82 -5.73
C PHE A 428 22.53 4.66 -5.81
N LEU A 429 22.43 5.89 -6.34
CA LEU A 429 23.55 6.83 -6.38
C LEU A 429 24.07 7.14 -4.97
N CYS A 430 23.17 7.43 -4.03
CA CYS A 430 23.52 7.74 -2.66
C CYS A 430 24.11 6.52 -1.94
N LYS A 431 23.58 5.32 -2.16
CA LYS A 431 24.10 4.09 -1.53
C LYS A 431 25.51 3.76 -2.07
N ALA A 432 25.75 3.95 -3.37
CA ALA A 432 27.07 3.74 -3.97
C ALA A 432 28.08 4.84 -3.62
N LEU A 433 27.65 6.10 -3.57
CA LEU A 433 28.47 7.30 -3.35
C LEU A 433 27.87 8.19 -2.25
N PRO A 434 27.86 7.75 -0.96
CA PRO A 434 27.31 8.50 0.18
C PRO A 434 28.22 9.67 0.64
N ILE A 435 28.76 10.42 -0.31
CA ILE A 435 29.80 11.45 -0.11
C ILE A 435 29.35 12.86 -0.54
N PHE A 436 28.14 12.98 -1.09
CA PHE A 436 27.57 14.25 -1.55
C PHE A 436 26.52 14.76 -0.56
N ASP A 437 26.38 16.09 -0.47
CA ASP A 437 25.41 16.72 0.41
C ASP A 437 24.00 16.72 -0.24
N LEU A 438 23.95 16.75 -1.58
CA LEU A 438 22.74 16.87 -2.39
C LEU A 438 22.77 15.89 -3.57
N TYR A 439 21.63 15.26 -3.84
CA TYR A 439 21.43 14.34 -4.96
C TYR A 439 20.26 14.84 -5.81
N CYS A 440 20.52 15.02 -7.10
CA CYS A 440 19.60 15.65 -8.03
C CYS A 440 19.23 14.71 -9.18
N ALA A 441 17.94 14.63 -9.52
CA ALA A 441 17.46 13.87 -10.66
C ALA A 441 16.62 14.75 -11.58
N ASP A 442 16.86 14.62 -12.88
CA ASP A 442 16.14 15.29 -13.94
C ASP A 442 15.75 14.29 -15.03
N ALA A 443 14.57 14.51 -15.63
CA ALA A 443 14.06 13.65 -16.69
C ALA A 443 13.89 14.42 -18.00
N LEU A 444 14.39 13.83 -19.08
CA LEU A 444 14.06 14.24 -20.45
C LEU A 444 12.83 13.48 -20.93
N LYS A 445 11.93 14.19 -21.59
CA LYS A 445 10.73 13.66 -22.23
C LYS A 445 10.48 14.47 -23.51
N PRO A 446 9.85 13.88 -24.55
CA PRO A 446 9.47 14.65 -25.73
C PRO A 446 8.51 15.78 -25.34
N THR A 447 8.70 16.95 -25.97
CA THR A 447 7.72 18.04 -25.87
C THR A 447 6.52 17.67 -26.72
N VAL A 448 5.32 17.71 -26.13
CA VAL A 448 4.06 17.52 -26.86
C VAL A 448 3.47 18.90 -27.13
N ASP A 449 3.49 19.35 -28.39
CA ASP A 449 3.09 20.70 -28.78
C ASP A 449 1.61 20.96 -28.44
N LEU A 450 0.75 19.94 -28.59
CA LEU A 450 -0.64 19.97 -28.16
C LEU A 450 -0.81 20.31 -26.67
N LEU A 451 0.21 20.01 -25.85
CA LEU A 451 0.20 20.25 -24.40
C LEU A 451 1.07 21.43 -23.96
N SER A 452 1.76 22.10 -24.89
CA SER A 452 2.74 23.16 -24.61
C SER A 452 2.15 24.36 -23.85
N ALA A 453 0.86 24.60 -24.00
CA ALA A 453 0.15 25.69 -23.35
C ALA A 453 -0.28 25.38 -21.89
N TYR A 454 -0.05 24.17 -21.39
CA TYR A 454 -0.45 23.76 -20.04
C TYR A 454 0.75 23.63 -19.09
N PRO A 455 0.65 24.16 -17.85
CA PRO A 455 1.66 23.94 -16.83
C PRO A 455 1.54 22.52 -16.27
N VAL A 456 2.31 21.58 -16.81
CA VAL A 456 2.39 20.21 -16.29
C VAL A 456 3.43 20.15 -15.17
N PRO A 457 3.06 19.80 -13.92
CA PRO A 457 4.02 19.62 -12.83
C PRO A 457 5.09 18.60 -13.21
N ASP A 458 6.36 18.92 -12.99
CA ASP A 458 7.46 17.99 -13.24
C ASP A 458 7.80 17.19 -11.98
N ASP A 459 7.00 16.16 -11.71
CA ASP A 459 7.20 15.29 -10.54
C ASP A 459 8.51 14.48 -10.60
N ALA A 460 9.15 14.43 -11.76
CA ALA A 460 10.43 13.75 -11.98
C ALA A 460 11.63 14.58 -11.48
N HIS A 461 11.55 15.91 -11.47
CA HIS A 461 12.60 16.72 -10.90
C HIS A 461 12.71 16.49 -9.38
N LYS A 462 13.91 16.20 -8.89
CA LYS A 462 14.20 16.01 -7.45
C LYS A 462 15.51 16.67 -7.08
N GLU A 463 15.49 17.38 -5.96
CA GLU A 463 16.68 17.79 -5.22
C GLU A 463 16.55 17.26 -3.78
N MET A 464 17.34 16.25 -3.44
CA MET A 464 17.22 15.55 -2.16
C MET A 464 18.53 15.65 -1.37
N PRO A 465 18.52 16.32 -0.20
CA PRO A 465 19.64 16.25 0.73
C PRO A 465 19.89 14.81 1.17
N ILE A 466 21.15 14.45 1.45
CA ILE A 466 21.54 13.09 1.85
C ILE A 466 20.67 12.52 2.98
N LYS A 467 20.33 13.35 3.98
CA LYS A 467 19.48 12.95 5.11
C LYS A 467 18.09 12.45 4.73
N ASN A 468 17.55 12.90 3.59
CA ASN A 468 16.23 12.47 3.11
C ASN A 468 16.30 11.14 2.34
N ILE A 469 17.49 10.74 1.86
CA ILE A 469 17.68 9.49 1.11
C ILE A 469 18.12 8.37 2.04
N VAL A 470 19.04 8.65 2.96
CA VAL A 470 19.60 7.65 3.89
C VAL A 470 18.53 6.99 4.75
N ILE A 471 17.47 7.71 5.12
CA ILE A 471 16.31 7.14 5.86
C ILE A 471 15.65 5.97 5.12
N MET A 472 15.87 5.85 3.81
CA MET A 472 15.34 4.77 2.96
C MET A 472 16.24 3.52 2.93
N PHE A 473 17.44 3.57 3.52
CA PHE A 473 18.39 2.43 3.48
C PHE A 473 17.90 1.28 4.36
N HIS A 474 17.27 1.56 5.50
CA HIS A 474 16.71 0.54 6.39
C HIS A 474 15.25 0.17 6.07
N GLN A 475 14.72 0.54 4.89
CA GLN A 475 13.30 0.36 4.56
C GLN A 475 12.83 -1.10 4.72
N ASN A 476 13.64 -2.10 4.37
CA ASN A 476 13.28 -3.51 4.53
C ASN A 476 13.13 -3.91 6.02
N LEU A 477 14.03 -3.41 6.88
CA LEU A 477 14.00 -3.63 8.33
C LEU A 477 12.77 -2.98 8.95
N THR A 478 12.58 -1.69 8.69
CA THR A 478 11.46 -0.90 9.23
C THR A 478 10.11 -1.42 8.72
N SER A 479 10.04 -1.87 7.46
CA SER A 479 8.84 -2.50 6.90
C SER A 479 8.51 -3.81 7.62
N LEU A 480 9.47 -4.70 7.83
CA LEU A 480 9.25 -5.96 8.54
C LEU A 480 8.91 -5.74 10.02
N TRP A 481 9.58 -4.79 10.67
CA TRP A 481 9.25 -4.36 12.04
C TRP A 481 7.80 -3.91 12.16
N ASN A 482 7.40 -2.95 11.33
CA ASN A 482 6.04 -2.39 11.35
C ASN A 482 5.01 -3.48 11.00
N LYS A 483 5.23 -4.27 9.95
CA LYS A 483 4.32 -5.36 9.58
C LYS A 483 4.10 -6.36 10.71
N THR A 484 5.17 -6.74 11.41
CA THR A 484 5.07 -7.67 12.54
C THR A 484 4.16 -7.11 13.63
N ILE A 485 4.33 -5.84 14.00
CA ILE A 485 3.50 -5.17 15.01
C ILE A 485 2.06 -4.98 14.51
N MET A 486 1.88 -4.38 13.34
CA MET A 486 0.58 -4.07 12.73
C MET A 486 -0.29 -5.31 12.53
N SER A 487 0.32 -6.46 12.22
CA SER A 487 -0.41 -7.72 12.01
C SER A 487 -1.16 -8.25 13.26
N ASN A 488 -0.94 -7.64 14.43
CA ASN A 488 -1.67 -7.93 15.66
C ASN A 488 -2.97 -7.11 15.80
N TYR A 489 -3.21 -6.15 14.90
CA TYR A 489 -4.39 -5.28 14.84
C TYR A 489 -5.24 -5.56 13.59
N GLU A 490 -5.03 -6.72 12.98
CA GLU A 490 -5.86 -7.27 11.91
C GLU A 490 -7.09 -7.95 12.49
N PHE A 491 -8.21 -7.92 11.75
CA PHE A 491 -9.36 -8.76 12.05
C PHE A 491 -9.04 -10.23 11.79
N ASP A 492 -9.75 -11.14 12.45
CA ASP A 492 -9.55 -12.58 12.25
C ASP A 492 -10.17 -13.06 10.93
N THR A 493 -11.33 -12.49 10.56
CA THR A 493 -12.04 -12.86 9.32
C THR A 493 -12.50 -11.65 8.51
N ALA A 494 -12.64 -11.84 7.21
CA ALA A 494 -13.15 -10.81 6.30
C ALA A 494 -14.61 -10.46 6.64
N THR A 495 -15.38 -11.43 7.13
CA THR A 495 -16.76 -11.25 7.60
C THR A 495 -16.84 -10.30 8.80
N GLU A 496 -15.98 -10.47 9.81
CA GLU A 496 -15.92 -9.56 10.96
C GLU A 496 -15.51 -8.15 10.54
N TRP A 497 -14.49 -8.06 9.68
CA TRP A 497 -14.04 -6.79 9.13
C TRP A 497 -15.14 -6.07 8.34
N LEU A 498 -15.89 -6.78 7.50
CA LEU A 498 -17.03 -6.23 6.75
C LEU A 498 -18.15 -5.77 7.68
N ASN A 499 -18.53 -6.60 8.67
CA ASN A 499 -19.53 -6.24 9.66
C ASN A 499 -19.14 -4.96 10.38
N TYR A 500 -17.89 -4.86 10.84
CA TYR A 500 -17.37 -3.68 11.51
C TYR A 500 -17.54 -2.41 10.67
N TRP A 501 -17.10 -2.42 9.41
CA TRP A 501 -17.22 -1.24 8.56
C TRP A 501 -18.66 -0.93 8.16
N PHE A 502 -19.54 -1.93 8.08
CA PHE A 502 -20.96 -1.71 7.85
C PHE A 502 -21.62 -1.07 9.07
N ASP A 503 -21.25 -1.48 10.29
CA ASP A 503 -21.72 -0.85 11.53
C ASP A 503 -21.24 0.61 11.62
N VAL A 504 -19.99 0.90 11.25
CA VAL A 504 -19.45 2.28 11.16
C VAL A 504 -20.28 3.12 10.18
N ARG A 505 -20.65 2.56 9.03
CA ARG A 505 -21.46 3.23 8.00
C ARG A 505 -22.90 3.46 8.44
N GLU A 506 -23.51 2.51 9.13
CA GLU A 506 -24.82 2.67 9.78
C GLU A 506 -24.79 3.78 10.84
N HIS A 507 -23.69 3.87 11.60
CA HIS A 507 -23.48 4.93 12.59
C HIS A 507 -23.40 6.32 11.95
N ILE A 508 -22.75 6.45 10.78
CA ILE A 508 -22.73 7.70 9.99
C ILE A 508 -24.14 8.12 9.59
N CYS A 509 -24.96 7.19 9.10
CA CYS A 509 -26.36 7.43 8.78
C CYS A 509 -27.13 7.97 10.00
N LEU A 510 -26.98 7.34 11.17
CA LEU A 510 -27.62 7.77 12.40
C LEU A 510 -27.18 9.18 12.83
N LEU A 511 -25.87 9.48 12.73
CA LEU A 511 -25.33 10.81 13.00
C LEU A 511 -25.92 11.87 12.08
N ALA A 512 -25.97 11.61 10.78
CA ALA A 512 -26.53 12.54 9.80
C ALA A 512 -27.99 12.88 10.13
N ASP A 513 -28.78 11.89 10.53
CA ASP A 513 -30.19 12.05 10.92
C ASP A 513 -30.36 12.93 12.15
N LYS A 514 -29.53 12.71 13.16
CA LYS A 514 -29.55 13.48 14.41
C LYS A 514 -29.06 14.91 14.19
N CYS A 515 -28.10 15.13 13.30
CA CYS A 515 -27.67 16.45 12.85
C CYS A 515 -28.82 17.20 12.15
N CYS A 516 -29.54 16.55 11.22
CA CYS A 516 -30.74 17.12 10.60
C CYS A 516 -31.79 17.50 11.65
N ALA A 517 -32.04 16.63 12.63
CA ALA A 517 -33.00 16.89 13.70
C ALA A 517 -32.61 18.11 14.57
N CYS A 518 -31.31 18.33 14.81
CA CYS A 518 -30.82 19.53 15.49
C CYS A 518 -31.14 20.79 14.69
N ILE A 519 -30.84 20.77 13.39
CA ILE A 519 -31.13 21.88 12.48
C ILE A 519 -32.63 22.19 12.47
N TYR A 520 -33.50 21.17 12.38
CA TYR A 520 -34.95 21.37 12.40
C TYR A 520 -35.45 22.05 13.68
N LYS A 521 -34.93 21.66 14.84
CA LYS A 521 -35.30 22.31 16.12
C LYS A 521 -34.90 23.77 16.13
N LEU A 522 -33.66 24.07 15.75
CA LEU A 522 -33.14 25.44 15.75
C LEU A 522 -33.88 26.33 14.74
N LEU A 523 -34.17 25.81 13.53
CA LEU A 523 -35.00 26.51 12.55
C LEU A 523 -36.42 26.73 13.06
N GLY A 524 -36.98 25.82 13.85
CA GLY A 524 -38.26 26.02 14.52
C GLY A 524 -38.23 26.97 15.73
N GLY A 525 -37.07 27.55 16.06
CA GLY A 525 -36.88 28.39 17.24
C GLY A 525 -36.95 27.63 18.57
N LYS A 526 -36.71 26.32 18.56
CA LYS A 526 -36.77 25.44 19.74
C LYS A 526 -35.36 25.12 20.25
N PRO A 527 -35.15 25.01 21.57
CA PRO A 527 -33.87 24.57 22.13
C PRO A 527 -33.59 23.11 21.75
N LEU A 528 -32.31 22.74 21.64
CA LEU A 528 -31.89 21.38 21.29
C LEU A 528 -32.30 20.35 22.35
N GLY A 529 -32.16 20.68 23.64
CA GLY A 529 -32.46 19.77 24.75
C GLY A 529 -31.49 18.58 24.79
N SER A 530 -32.00 17.38 25.12
CA SER A 530 -31.19 16.14 25.18
C SER A 530 -30.50 15.78 23.86
N LEU A 531 -31.06 16.22 22.72
CA LEU A 531 -30.55 15.91 21.39
C LEU A 531 -29.12 16.40 21.18
N ALA A 532 -28.72 17.52 21.82
CA ALA A 532 -27.34 17.98 21.75
C ALA A 532 -26.38 16.97 22.39
N GLY A 533 -26.74 16.42 23.56
CA GLY A 533 -25.96 15.37 24.22
C GLY A 533 -25.95 14.05 23.45
N GLU A 534 -27.08 13.67 22.84
CA GLU A 534 -27.16 12.48 21.97
C GLU A 534 -26.20 12.58 20.76
N VAL A 535 -26.15 13.74 20.09
CA VAL A 535 -25.22 13.96 18.96
C VAL A 535 -23.77 13.97 19.43
N ASP A 536 -23.49 14.61 20.56
CA ASP A 536 -22.13 14.69 21.13
C ASP A 536 -21.62 13.29 21.49
N GLN A 537 -22.47 12.47 22.12
CA GLN A 537 -22.17 11.07 22.43
C GLN A 537 -21.92 10.25 21.16
N LEU A 538 -22.81 10.33 20.17
CA LEU A 538 -22.63 9.59 18.90
C LEU A 538 -21.35 10.04 18.16
N ARG A 539 -20.97 11.33 18.25
CA ARG A 539 -19.72 11.84 17.69
C ARG A 539 -18.52 11.21 18.40
N GLU A 540 -18.54 11.13 19.73
CA GLU A 540 -17.47 10.51 20.52
C GLU A 540 -17.36 9.01 20.22
N GLU A 541 -18.48 8.30 20.16
CA GLU A 541 -18.54 6.90 19.74
C GLU A 541 -17.97 6.71 18.32
N PHE A 542 -18.35 7.60 17.37
CA PHE A 542 -17.81 7.56 16.01
C PHE A 542 -16.30 7.74 15.98
N ALA A 543 -15.78 8.73 16.72
CA ALA A 543 -14.35 8.95 16.82
C ALA A 543 -13.63 7.74 17.41
N LEU A 544 -14.23 7.06 18.40
CA LEU A 544 -13.66 5.85 19.01
C LEU A 544 -13.59 4.69 18.00
N ILE A 545 -14.67 4.42 17.27
CA ILE A 545 -14.72 3.31 16.30
C ILE A 545 -13.95 3.61 15.00
N THR A 546 -13.59 4.85 14.70
CA THR A 546 -12.72 5.17 13.56
C THR A 546 -11.25 5.36 13.93
N THR A 547 -10.92 5.40 15.23
CA THR A 547 -9.54 5.55 15.71
C THR A 547 -8.81 4.20 15.78
N GLY A 548 -7.50 4.27 15.53
CA GLY A 548 -6.60 3.12 15.55
C GLY A 548 -6.60 2.31 14.25
N GLU A 549 -5.74 1.31 14.23
CA GLU A 549 -5.58 0.38 13.13
C GLU A 549 -6.78 -0.57 13.09
N LYS A 550 -7.32 -0.76 11.88
CA LYS A 550 -8.49 -1.60 11.59
C LYS A 550 -8.21 -2.33 10.28
N ARG A 551 -7.26 -3.25 10.34
CA ARG A 551 -6.60 -3.85 9.17
C ARG A 551 -7.33 -5.09 8.66
N TYR A 552 -7.25 -5.32 7.36
CA TYR A 552 -7.87 -6.50 6.77
C TYR A 552 -7.12 -7.77 7.23
N PRO A 553 -7.80 -8.92 7.39
CA PRO A 553 -7.14 -10.16 7.77
C PRO A 553 -6.01 -10.54 6.81
N LYS A 554 -4.81 -10.83 7.35
CA LYS A 554 -3.61 -11.19 6.57
C LYS A 554 -3.11 -10.10 5.63
N GLU A 555 -3.36 -8.83 5.94
CA GLU A 555 -2.84 -7.69 5.18
C GLU A 555 -1.32 -7.53 5.39
N ASP A 556 -0.85 -7.63 6.63
CA ASP A 556 0.54 -7.37 7.01
C ASP A 556 1.27 -8.58 7.60
N ARG A 557 0.58 -9.70 7.85
CA ARG A 557 1.19 -10.93 8.39
C ARG A 557 2.48 -11.29 7.64
N PRO A 558 3.64 -11.23 8.31
CA PRO A 558 4.89 -11.61 7.69
C PRO A 558 4.86 -13.07 7.24
N PHE A 559 5.40 -13.35 6.05
CA PHE A 559 5.64 -14.69 5.53
C PHE A 559 4.38 -15.55 5.27
N GLU A 560 3.17 -15.01 5.46
CA GLU A 560 1.93 -15.63 5.01
C GLU A 560 1.54 -15.13 3.62
N GLU A 561 0.69 -15.88 2.92
CA GLU A 561 0.07 -15.42 1.67
C GLU A 561 -0.73 -14.15 1.94
N LYS A 562 -0.40 -13.08 1.19
CA LYS A 562 -1.13 -11.82 1.28
C LYS A 562 -2.56 -12.00 0.83
N ALA A 563 -3.48 -11.44 1.59
CA ALA A 563 -4.85 -11.32 1.14
C ALA A 563 -4.95 -10.48 -0.13
N THR A 564 -5.79 -10.92 -1.08
CA THR A 564 -6.23 -10.10 -2.21
C THR A 564 -7.31 -9.15 -1.74
N VAL A 565 -6.90 -7.96 -1.31
CA VAL A 565 -7.81 -6.87 -0.95
C VAL A 565 -7.82 -5.86 -2.08
N PRO A 566 -8.99 -5.38 -2.54
CA PRO A 566 -9.02 -4.25 -3.46
C PRO A 566 -8.19 -3.11 -2.88
N GLU A 567 -7.28 -2.56 -3.69
CA GLU A 567 -6.54 -1.36 -3.33
C GLU A 567 -7.54 -0.20 -3.15
N ARG A 568 -7.16 0.87 -2.44
CA ARG A 568 -7.91 2.16 -2.25
C ARG A 568 -8.53 2.39 -0.87
N LEU A 569 -8.57 1.43 0.07
CA LEU A 569 -9.11 1.68 1.41
C LEU A 569 -8.50 2.92 2.09
N GLY A 570 -7.18 3.12 1.96
CA GLY A 570 -6.51 4.31 2.50
C GLY A 570 -7.08 5.63 1.95
N LYS A 571 -7.37 5.68 0.64
CA LYS A 571 -8.01 6.84 0.00
C LYS A 571 -9.45 7.04 0.49
N ILE A 572 -10.19 5.95 0.72
CA ILE A 572 -11.56 6.00 1.25
C ILE A 572 -11.58 6.47 2.71
N LYS A 573 -10.66 5.96 3.55
CA LYS A 573 -10.43 6.44 4.92
C LYS A 573 -10.17 7.95 4.93
N SER A 574 -9.28 8.44 4.07
CA SER A 574 -8.95 9.86 4.02
C SER A 574 -10.04 10.75 3.42
N LYS A 575 -10.74 10.31 2.37
CA LYS A 575 -11.71 11.15 1.65
C LYS A 575 -13.14 11.06 2.19
N TYR A 576 -13.60 9.89 2.63
CA TYR A 576 -14.96 9.71 3.14
C TYR A 576 -15.01 9.78 4.68
N PHE A 577 -14.43 8.77 5.35
CA PHE A 577 -14.57 8.61 6.80
C PHE A 577 -13.96 9.79 7.59
N GLN A 578 -12.75 10.23 7.23
CA GLN A 578 -12.11 11.38 7.87
C GLN A 578 -12.87 12.69 7.61
N SER A 579 -13.40 12.88 6.40
CA SER A 579 -14.19 14.07 6.07
C SER A 579 -15.50 14.12 6.86
N ILE A 580 -16.19 12.99 7.03
CA ILE A 580 -17.35 12.90 7.93
C ILE A 580 -16.93 13.23 9.37
N GLN A 581 -15.82 12.67 9.87
CA GLN A 581 -15.33 12.97 11.22
C GLN A 581 -15.01 14.46 11.42
N ASN A 582 -14.36 15.07 10.43
CA ASN A 582 -14.06 16.50 10.43
C ASN A 582 -15.34 17.35 10.45
N PHE A 583 -16.34 17.01 9.63
CA PHE A 583 -17.65 17.66 9.66
C PHE A 583 -18.29 17.56 11.04
N MET A 584 -18.32 16.37 11.64
CA MET A 584 -18.93 16.15 12.96
C MET A 584 -18.22 16.93 14.07
N ASN A 585 -16.88 17.02 14.02
CA ASN A 585 -16.09 17.85 14.93
C ASN A 585 -16.39 19.35 14.78
N GLN A 586 -16.78 19.79 13.58
CA GLN A 586 -17.09 21.19 13.27
C GLN A 586 -18.58 21.52 13.44
N PHE A 587 -19.45 20.53 13.58
CA PHE A 587 -20.91 20.70 13.58
C PHE A 587 -21.41 21.64 14.69
N ALA A 588 -20.87 21.57 15.90
CA ALA A 588 -21.23 22.50 16.97
C ALA A 588 -20.90 23.97 16.59
N GLY A 589 -19.75 24.17 15.92
CA GLY A 589 -19.35 25.46 15.36
C GLY A 589 -20.24 25.92 14.21
N PHE A 590 -20.71 24.97 13.40
CA PHE A 590 -21.66 25.21 12.33
C PHE A 590 -23.01 25.71 12.86
N LEU A 591 -23.52 25.11 13.95
CA LEU A 591 -24.81 25.47 14.55
C LEU A 591 -24.82 26.87 15.19
N ILE A 592 -23.68 27.37 15.67
CA ILE A 592 -23.59 28.74 16.23
C ILE A 592 -23.36 29.83 15.17
N LYS A 593 -23.46 29.47 13.88
CA LYS A 593 -23.23 30.37 12.74
C LYS A 593 -21.87 31.08 12.72
N ASN A 594 -20.81 30.38 13.16
CA ASN A 594 -19.46 30.87 12.96
C ASN A 594 -19.05 30.68 11.49
N GLU A 595 -18.81 31.76 10.75
CA GLU A 595 -18.59 31.76 9.30
C GLU A 595 -17.46 30.81 8.86
N GLN A 596 -16.30 30.89 9.50
CA GLN A 596 -15.15 30.04 9.17
C GLN A 596 -15.44 28.55 9.44
N LYS A 597 -16.05 28.24 10.60
CA LYS A 597 -16.41 26.86 10.94
C LYS A 597 -17.52 26.33 10.05
N GLN A 598 -18.47 27.17 9.63
CA GLN A 598 -19.53 26.78 8.71
C GLN A 598 -18.98 26.43 7.34
N ARG A 599 -18.07 27.27 6.81
CA ARG A 599 -17.39 27.01 5.55
C ARG A 599 -16.61 25.69 5.59
N LEU A 600 -15.80 25.49 6.63
CA LEU A 600 -14.98 24.28 6.74
C LEU A 600 -15.83 23.01 6.90
N ALA A 601 -16.95 23.09 7.65
CA ALA A 601 -17.87 21.97 7.79
C ALA A 601 -18.48 21.59 6.44
N MET A 602 -18.98 22.58 5.68
CA MET A 602 -19.54 22.32 4.35
C MET A 602 -18.52 21.72 3.39
N VAL A 603 -17.28 22.21 3.38
CA VAL A 603 -16.21 21.63 2.55
C VAL A 603 -16.01 20.15 2.86
N ASN A 604 -15.91 19.79 4.15
CA ASN A 604 -15.75 18.38 4.54
C ASN A 604 -16.98 17.52 4.17
N LEU A 605 -18.19 18.06 4.30
CA LEU A 605 -19.41 17.34 3.91
C LEU A 605 -19.51 17.12 2.40
N THR A 606 -19.14 18.11 1.59
CA THR A 606 -19.09 17.99 0.12
C THR A 606 -18.04 16.97 -0.33
N ILE A 607 -16.84 16.98 0.27
CA ILE A 607 -15.81 15.96 -0.02
C ILE A 607 -16.35 14.56 0.31
N ALA A 608 -17.02 14.39 1.46
CA ALA A 608 -17.62 13.10 1.82
C ALA A 608 -18.71 12.67 0.83
N GLN A 609 -19.57 13.58 0.39
CA GLN A 609 -20.58 13.29 -0.64
C GLN A 609 -19.93 12.83 -1.95
N SER A 610 -18.90 13.53 -2.44
CA SER A 610 -18.22 13.17 -3.68
C SER A 610 -17.52 11.81 -3.60
N ALA A 611 -17.03 11.44 -2.41
CA ALA A 611 -16.37 10.15 -2.17
C ALA A 611 -17.35 8.99 -1.92
N LEU A 612 -18.64 9.26 -1.71
CA LEU A 612 -19.64 8.26 -1.27
C LEU A 612 -19.74 7.09 -2.24
N VAL A 613 -19.91 7.34 -3.55
CA VAL A 613 -20.06 6.28 -4.55
C VAL A 613 -18.80 5.41 -4.65
N THR A 614 -17.62 6.03 -4.54
CA THR A 614 -16.35 5.29 -4.54
C THR A 614 -16.24 4.38 -3.32
N MET A 615 -16.66 4.86 -2.14
CA MET A 615 -16.74 4.07 -0.93
C MET A 615 -17.73 2.91 -1.09
N GLN A 616 -18.93 3.16 -1.62
CA GLN A 616 -19.96 2.15 -1.83
C GLN A 616 -19.51 1.06 -2.81
N ASN A 617 -18.87 1.44 -3.93
CA ASN A 617 -18.35 0.49 -4.91
C ASN A 617 -17.24 -0.39 -4.32
N TYR A 618 -16.34 0.20 -3.54
CA TYR A 618 -15.28 -0.55 -2.87
C TYR A 618 -15.80 -1.65 -1.96
N PHE A 619 -16.79 -1.34 -1.11
CA PHE A 619 -17.40 -2.36 -0.25
C PHE A 619 -18.28 -3.34 -1.04
N ALA A 620 -18.87 -2.92 -2.18
CA ALA A 620 -19.60 -3.81 -3.05
C ALA A 620 -18.70 -4.87 -3.70
N GLU A 621 -17.51 -4.48 -4.16
CA GLU A 621 -16.50 -5.40 -4.73
C GLU A 621 -16.15 -6.53 -3.74
N ILE A 622 -15.96 -6.20 -2.47
CA ILE A 622 -15.62 -7.18 -1.43
C ILE A 622 -16.86 -7.99 -1.00
N ALA A 623 -18.02 -7.34 -0.84
CA ALA A 623 -19.23 -7.98 -0.32
C ALA A 623 -19.76 -9.13 -1.21
N ILE A 624 -19.38 -9.16 -2.49
CA ILE A 624 -19.75 -10.22 -3.45
C ILE A 624 -19.33 -11.60 -2.93
N ASP A 625 -18.15 -11.70 -2.33
CA ASP A 625 -17.56 -12.98 -1.93
C ASP A 625 -18.07 -13.48 -0.57
N PHE A 626 -18.81 -12.66 0.19
CA PHE A 626 -19.13 -12.93 1.60
C PHE A 626 -20.63 -12.88 1.94
N SER A 627 -21.53 -12.93 0.94
CA SER A 627 -22.99 -12.94 1.15
C SER A 627 -23.56 -11.69 1.84
N PHE A 628 -22.90 -10.54 1.68
CA PHE A 628 -23.30 -9.25 2.27
C PHE A 628 -24.06 -8.33 1.30
N GLN A 629 -24.41 -8.80 0.10
CA GLN A 629 -24.93 -7.96 -0.98
C GLN A 629 -26.24 -7.24 -0.60
N GLU A 630 -27.16 -7.92 0.09
CA GLU A 630 -28.45 -7.32 0.48
C GLU A 630 -28.29 -6.21 1.52
N ARG A 631 -27.46 -6.46 2.55
CA ARG A 631 -27.12 -5.45 3.56
C ARG A 631 -26.40 -4.27 2.92
N GLN A 632 -25.45 -4.54 2.02
CA GLN A 632 -24.73 -3.53 1.25
C GLN A 632 -25.69 -2.64 0.45
N LEU A 633 -26.58 -3.22 -0.36
CA LEU A 633 -27.53 -2.46 -1.18
C LEU A 633 -28.46 -1.59 -0.33
N THR A 634 -29.00 -2.14 0.75
CA THR A 634 -29.87 -1.41 1.68
C THR A 634 -29.13 -0.23 2.31
N LEU A 635 -27.89 -0.46 2.75
CA LEU A 635 -27.06 0.56 3.37
C LEU A 635 -26.68 1.66 2.37
N CYS A 636 -26.33 1.33 1.13
CA CYS A 636 -26.03 2.32 0.09
C CYS A 636 -27.20 3.29 -0.13
N VAL A 637 -28.43 2.76 -0.20
CA VAL A 637 -29.64 3.60 -0.34
C VAL A 637 -29.82 4.54 0.86
N MET A 638 -29.64 4.02 2.07
CA MET A 638 -29.74 4.81 3.30
C MET A 638 -28.68 5.91 3.38
N GLU A 639 -27.43 5.59 3.04
CA GLU A 639 -26.31 6.55 3.06
C GLU A 639 -26.55 7.70 2.08
N THR A 640 -26.93 7.39 0.84
CA THR A 640 -27.24 8.39 -0.18
C THR A 640 -28.33 9.34 0.31
N GLN A 641 -29.46 8.79 0.78
CA GLN A 641 -30.58 9.59 1.29
C GLN A 641 -30.18 10.48 2.49
N ASN A 642 -29.38 9.95 3.42
CA ASN A 642 -29.03 10.66 4.64
C ASN A 642 -27.99 11.75 4.41
N ILE A 643 -26.98 11.50 3.59
CA ILE A 643 -25.96 12.50 3.23
C ILE A 643 -26.59 13.62 2.39
N GLU A 644 -27.41 13.30 1.40
CA GLU A 644 -28.15 14.31 0.61
C GLU A 644 -29.03 15.17 1.50
N ARG A 645 -29.83 14.54 2.39
CA ARG A 645 -30.67 15.26 3.33
C ARG A 645 -29.87 16.17 4.25
N LEU A 646 -28.73 15.71 4.75
CA LEU A 646 -27.87 16.50 5.61
C LEU A 646 -27.34 17.75 4.90
N ILE A 647 -26.89 17.61 3.65
CA ILE A 647 -26.45 18.73 2.82
C ILE A 647 -27.56 19.74 2.64
N MET A 648 -28.76 19.29 2.24
CA MET A 648 -29.92 20.17 2.07
C MET A 648 -30.25 20.94 3.37
N CYS A 649 -30.22 20.26 4.51
CA CYS A 649 -30.49 20.86 5.81
C CYS A 649 -29.43 21.91 6.19
N CYS A 650 -28.15 21.59 5.98
CA CYS A 650 -27.06 22.50 6.25
C CYS A 650 -27.14 23.76 5.36
N SER A 651 -27.32 23.60 4.05
CA SER A 651 -27.44 24.72 3.11
C SER A 651 -28.63 25.63 3.45
N TYR A 652 -29.78 25.04 3.80
CA TYR A 652 -30.95 25.82 4.24
C TYR A 652 -30.65 26.59 5.54
N TYR A 653 -29.97 25.95 6.49
CA TYR A 653 -29.65 26.56 7.79
C TYR A 653 -28.70 27.77 7.68
N GLN A 654 -27.76 27.74 6.74
CA GLN A 654 -26.83 28.85 6.51
C GLN A 654 -27.57 30.13 6.09
N THR A 655 -28.56 29.99 5.21
CA THR A 655 -29.28 31.12 4.61
C THR A 655 -30.54 31.56 5.37
N HIS A 656 -31.07 30.72 6.26
CA HIS A 656 -32.34 30.99 6.95
C HIS A 656 -32.16 31.29 8.44
N SER A 657 -33.06 32.13 8.96
CA SER A 657 -33.19 32.41 10.40
C SER A 657 -34.34 31.60 11.03
N PRO A 658 -34.31 31.37 12.36
CA PRO A 658 -35.39 30.65 13.04
C PRO A 658 -36.78 31.25 12.78
N ASN A 659 -37.75 30.40 12.48
CA ASN A 659 -39.15 30.75 12.21
C ASN A 659 -40.09 29.78 12.96
N LYS A 660 -41.05 30.33 13.72
CA LYS A 660 -42.04 29.53 14.47
C LYS A 660 -42.94 28.67 13.58
N TYR A 661 -43.09 29.03 12.30
CA TYR A 661 -43.87 28.29 11.30
C TYR A 661 -43.02 27.36 10.42
N PHE A 662 -41.74 27.14 10.79
CA PHE A 662 -40.85 26.25 10.06
C PHE A 662 -41.44 24.84 9.90
N ASN A 663 -41.35 24.30 8.68
CA ASN A 663 -41.74 22.93 8.36
C ASN A 663 -40.58 22.24 7.62
N LYS A 664 -40.11 21.10 8.14
CA LYS A 664 -38.99 20.34 7.54
C LYS A 664 -39.20 19.95 6.07
N TYR A 665 -40.46 19.74 5.65
CA TYR A 665 -40.77 19.34 4.27
C TYR A 665 -40.54 20.47 3.25
N GLN A 666 -40.32 21.71 3.70
CA GLN A 666 -40.02 22.83 2.80
C GLN A 666 -38.56 22.88 2.35
N ILE A 667 -37.65 22.18 3.05
CA ILE A 667 -36.21 22.24 2.77
C ILE A 667 -35.90 21.64 1.41
N SER A 668 -36.44 20.47 1.07
CA SER A 668 -36.21 19.84 -0.24
C SER A 668 -36.66 20.76 -1.37
N ASN A 669 -37.91 21.24 -1.31
CA ASN A 669 -38.45 22.13 -2.34
C ASN A 669 -37.64 23.43 -2.47
N TRP A 670 -37.15 23.98 -1.35
CA TRP A 670 -36.27 25.14 -1.36
C TRP A 670 -34.93 24.81 -2.00
N TYR A 671 -34.32 23.68 -1.63
CA TYR A 671 -33.00 23.28 -2.13
C TYR A 671 -33.06 23.04 -3.64
N ASP A 672 -34.08 22.33 -4.11
CA ASP A 672 -34.31 22.13 -5.55
C ASP A 672 -34.51 23.47 -6.27
N GLY A 673 -35.23 24.41 -5.65
CA GLY A 673 -35.37 25.78 -6.14
C GLY A 673 -34.05 26.53 -6.21
N HIS A 674 -33.27 26.48 -5.14
CA HIS A 674 -31.96 27.12 -5.03
C HIS A 674 -30.98 26.57 -6.07
N CYS A 675 -30.90 25.25 -6.22
CA CYS A 675 -30.08 24.61 -7.25
C CYS A 675 -30.55 25.03 -8.64
N ARG A 676 -31.86 25.05 -8.91
CA ARG A 676 -32.39 25.56 -10.19
C ARG A 676 -32.00 27.02 -10.44
N ASP A 677 -32.09 27.87 -9.42
CA ASP A 677 -31.70 29.28 -9.54
C ASP A 677 -30.19 29.42 -9.84
N GLU A 678 -29.34 28.62 -9.19
CA GLU A 678 -27.89 28.60 -9.47
C GLU A 678 -27.56 28.13 -10.90
N ARG A 679 -28.24 27.10 -11.39
CA ARG A 679 -28.08 26.64 -12.78
C ARG A 679 -28.60 27.66 -13.77
N LYS A 680 -29.73 28.30 -13.46
CA LYS A 680 -30.34 29.31 -14.30
C LYS A 680 -29.43 30.52 -14.54
N ILE A 681 -28.57 30.89 -13.59
CA ILE A 681 -27.54 31.92 -13.81
C ILE A 681 -26.66 31.57 -15.01
N VAL A 682 -26.29 30.28 -15.14
CA VAL A 682 -25.48 29.80 -16.27
C VAL A 682 -26.31 29.70 -17.54
N GLU A 683 -27.52 29.14 -17.46
CA GLU A 683 -28.44 29.03 -18.61
C GLU A 683 -28.73 30.40 -19.24
N ASP A 684 -29.13 31.38 -18.41
CA ASP A 684 -29.38 32.76 -18.85
C ASP A 684 -28.09 33.39 -19.44
N GLY A 685 -26.94 33.11 -18.82
CA GLY A 685 -25.63 33.58 -19.27
C GLY A 685 -25.16 32.97 -20.60
N LEU A 686 -25.64 31.78 -20.95
CA LEU A 686 -25.30 31.07 -22.20
C LEU A 686 -26.41 31.18 -23.26
N SER A 687 -27.47 31.94 -23.02
CA SER A 687 -28.63 32.07 -23.93
C SER A 687 -28.28 32.52 -25.36
N GLU A 688 -27.25 33.36 -25.54
CA GLU A 688 -26.78 33.74 -26.89
C GLU A 688 -26.20 32.53 -27.63
N LEU A 689 -25.42 31.68 -26.95
CA LEU A 689 -24.87 30.46 -27.52
C LEU A 689 -25.95 29.42 -27.78
N GLU A 690 -26.95 29.29 -26.89
CA GLU A 690 -28.10 28.39 -27.06
C GLU A 690 -28.92 28.74 -28.31
N SER A 691 -28.96 30.02 -28.71
CA SER A 691 -29.63 30.44 -29.94
C SER A 691 -28.93 29.96 -31.23
N LYS A 692 -27.66 29.57 -31.13
CA LYS A 692 -26.79 29.17 -32.25
C LYS A 692 -26.45 27.67 -32.24
N TYR A 693 -26.36 27.07 -31.06
CA TYR A 693 -25.94 25.69 -30.85
C TYR A 693 -27.01 24.90 -30.10
N SER A 694 -27.11 23.58 -30.38
CA SER A 694 -27.97 22.69 -29.60
C SER A 694 -27.30 22.38 -28.26
N ILE A 695 -27.60 23.18 -27.23
CA ILE A 695 -27.05 23.02 -25.88
C ILE A 695 -28.06 22.29 -25.00
N HIS A 696 -27.61 21.21 -24.37
CA HIS A 696 -28.35 20.51 -23.32
C HIS A 696 -27.71 20.87 -21.98
N PHE A 697 -28.52 21.41 -21.08
CA PHE A 697 -28.10 21.81 -19.74
C PHE A 697 -28.33 20.67 -18.73
N PRO A 698 -27.53 20.61 -17.65
CA PRO A 698 -27.64 19.56 -16.66
C PRO A 698 -28.84 19.80 -15.73
N ASP A 699 -29.50 18.72 -15.33
CA ASP A 699 -30.59 18.71 -14.35
C ASP A 699 -30.07 18.70 -12.90
N GLN A 700 -28.79 18.37 -12.71
CA GLN A 700 -28.13 18.24 -11.40
C GLN A 700 -26.79 18.99 -11.36
N ILE A 701 -26.32 19.29 -10.14
CA ILE A 701 -25.01 19.92 -9.91
C ILE A 701 -23.95 18.82 -9.78
N TYR A 702 -22.88 18.91 -10.56
CA TYR A 702 -21.77 17.95 -10.53
C TYR A 702 -20.65 18.46 -9.61
N THR A 703 -20.09 17.60 -8.76
CA THR A 703 -18.98 17.96 -7.85
C THR A 703 -17.92 16.87 -7.81
N ILE A 704 -16.65 17.28 -7.73
CA ILE A 704 -15.50 16.40 -7.49
C ILE A 704 -14.71 16.98 -6.33
N ASP A 705 -14.52 16.19 -5.27
CA ASP A 705 -13.92 16.63 -4.01
C ASP A 705 -14.65 17.87 -3.44
N MET A 706 -14.03 19.04 -3.51
CA MET A 706 -14.60 20.32 -3.04
C MET A 706 -14.99 21.27 -4.18
N LEU A 707 -14.77 20.87 -5.43
CA LEU A 707 -14.92 21.72 -6.60
C LEU A 707 -16.23 21.41 -7.31
N SER A 708 -16.93 22.47 -7.75
CA SER A 708 -18.20 22.35 -8.47
C SER A 708 -18.01 22.51 -9.97
N TYR A 709 -18.71 21.68 -10.73
CA TYR A 709 -18.59 21.56 -12.17
C TYR A 709 -19.97 21.71 -12.79
N TYR A 710 -20.01 22.36 -13.95
CA TYR A 710 -21.22 22.55 -14.73
C TYR A 710 -21.05 21.88 -16.10
N PRO A 711 -21.39 20.59 -16.25
CA PRO A 711 -21.31 19.92 -17.53
C PRO A 711 -22.46 20.35 -18.43
N ILE A 712 -22.16 20.71 -19.68
CA ILE A 712 -23.14 20.93 -20.75
C ILE A 712 -22.83 20.00 -21.92
N ILE A 713 -23.85 19.57 -22.65
CA ILE A 713 -23.68 18.78 -23.87
C ILE A 713 -24.04 19.65 -25.07
N VAL A 714 -23.16 19.69 -26.06
CA VAL A 714 -23.35 20.46 -27.30
C VAL A 714 -23.43 19.52 -28.48
N GLY A 715 -24.52 19.61 -29.24
CA GLY A 715 -24.72 18.78 -30.43
C GLY A 715 -23.77 19.15 -31.57
N ASN A 716 -23.09 18.16 -32.13
CA ASN A 716 -22.15 18.26 -33.25
C ASN A 716 -21.09 19.36 -33.06
N PHE A 717 -20.55 19.48 -31.84
CA PHE A 717 -19.56 20.50 -31.53
C PHE A 717 -18.16 20.07 -31.92
N ASP A 718 -17.61 20.73 -32.94
CA ASP A 718 -16.23 20.54 -33.34
C ASP A 718 -15.29 21.27 -32.36
N MET A 719 -14.75 20.50 -31.42
CA MET A 719 -13.76 20.90 -30.41
C MET A 719 -12.40 21.28 -31.02
N ALA A 720 -12.10 20.90 -32.26
CA ALA A 720 -10.83 21.17 -32.94
C ALA A 720 -10.83 22.49 -33.74
N SER A 721 -12.01 23.07 -33.96
CA SER A 721 -12.15 24.32 -34.71
C SER A 721 -11.78 25.55 -33.86
N GLU A 722 -10.69 26.24 -34.22
CA GLU A 722 -10.25 27.48 -33.55
C GLU A 722 -11.33 28.57 -33.55
N SER A 723 -12.11 28.68 -34.64
CA SER A 723 -13.19 29.66 -34.72
C SER A 723 -14.31 29.34 -33.73
N ASN A 724 -14.65 28.06 -33.58
CA ASN A 724 -15.64 27.61 -32.60
C ASN A 724 -15.15 27.86 -31.17
N LEU A 725 -13.90 27.50 -30.87
CA LEU A 725 -13.30 27.71 -29.54
C LEU A 725 -13.25 29.20 -29.16
N THR A 726 -12.95 30.08 -30.11
CA THR A 726 -12.93 31.53 -29.89
C THR A 726 -14.34 32.08 -29.64
N GLU A 727 -15.32 31.65 -30.43
CA GLU A 727 -16.72 32.04 -30.22
C GLU A 727 -17.25 31.57 -28.87
N TRP A 728 -16.95 30.33 -28.48
CA TRP A 728 -17.34 29.76 -27.19
C TRP A 728 -16.63 30.42 -26.02
N LEU A 729 -15.33 30.73 -26.13
CA LEU A 729 -14.60 31.45 -25.09
C LEU A 729 -15.24 32.81 -24.78
N LEU A 730 -15.63 33.55 -25.82
CA LEU A 730 -16.31 34.84 -25.67
C LEU A 730 -17.75 34.67 -25.18
N GLY A 731 -18.50 33.72 -25.73
CA GLY A 731 -19.89 33.45 -25.35
C GLY A 731 -20.03 32.92 -23.92
N CYS A 732 -18.98 32.30 -23.36
CA CYS A 732 -18.97 31.81 -21.98
C CYS A 732 -18.50 32.83 -20.94
N ILE A 733 -18.16 34.08 -21.31
CA ILE A 733 -17.68 35.10 -20.35
C ILE A 733 -18.68 35.32 -19.19
N ALA A 734 -19.99 35.23 -19.47
CA ALA A 734 -21.03 35.36 -18.45
C ALA A 734 -20.89 34.33 -17.30
N PHE A 735 -20.27 33.17 -17.57
CA PHE A 735 -19.97 32.16 -16.55
C PHE A 735 -19.00 32.65 -15.47
N ALA A 736 -18.28 33.76 -15.70
CA ALA A 736 -17.45 34.40 -14.67
C ALA A 736 -18.24 34.74 -13.40
N ASP A 737 -19.55 35.02 -13.53
CA ASP A 737 -20.43 35.37 -12.41
C ASP A 737 -21.17 34.14 -11.83
N ALA A 738 -20.92 32.93 -12.38
CA ALA A 738 -21.57 31.71 -11.96
C ALA A 738 -21.04 31.19 -10.60
N PRO A 739 -21.85 30.42 -9.85
CA PRO A 739 -21.46 29.82 -8.57
C PRO A 739 -20.58 28.56 -8.73
N PHE A 740 -20.20 28.19 -9.96
CA PHE A 740 -19.44 26.97 -10.26
C PHE A 740 -17.94 27.23 -10.45
N ASP A 741 -17.09 26.27 -10.12
CA ASP A 741 -15.64 26.40 -10.32
C ASP A 741 -15.21 26.14 -11.77
N TYR A 742 -15.92 25.25 -12.48
CA TYR A 742 -15.61 24.84 -13.84
C TYR A 742 -16.86 24.72 -14.72
N LEU A 743 -16.75 25.18 -15.97
CA LEU A 743 -17.66 24.81 -17.06
C LEU A 743 -17.04 23.64 -17.82
N VAL A 744 -17.79 22.58 -18.08
CA VAL A 744 -17.31 21.42 -18.85
C VAL A 744 -18.19 21.25 -20.08
N ILE A 745 -17.58 21.31 -21.26
CA ILE A 745 -18.29 21.19 -22.54
C ILE A 745 -18.05 19.78 -23.08
N LEU A 746 -19.12 19.01 -23.18
CA LEU A 746 -19.17 17.69 -23.80
C LEU A 746 -19.74 17.85 -25.22
N SER A 747 -19.30 17.00 -26.15
CA SER A 747 -19.83 16.96 -27.52
C SER A 747 -20.61 15.66 -27.74
N ALA A 748 -21.78 15.77 -28.36
CA ALA A 748 -22.60 14.62 -28.76
C ALA A 748 -22.83 14.62 -30.28
N ASN A 749 -22.73 13.45 -30.90
CA ASN A 749 -23.06 13.29 -32.32
C ASN A 749 -24.58 13.17 -32.54
N GLU A 750 -25.01 13.11 -33.82
CA GLU A 750 -26.43 12.97 -34.19
C GLU A 750 -27.09 11.68 -33.64
N SER A 751 -26.30 10.66 -33.31
CA SER A 751 -26.74 9.40 -32.70
C SER A 751 -26.79 9.45 -31.17
N LYS A 752 -26.53 10.61 -30.54
CA LYS A 752 -26.42 10.81 -29.09
C LYS A 752 -25.27 10.04 -28.43
N GLU A 753 -24.26 9.69 -29.20
CA GLU A 753 -23.00 9.17 -28.65
C GLU A 753 -22.12 10.35 -28.23
N ILE A 754 -21.51 10.26 -27.05
CA ILE A 754 -20.69 11.31 -26.46
C ILE A 754 -19.22 11.10 -26.82
N ASP A 755 -18.54 12.17 -27.21
CA ASP A 755 -17.09 12.18 -27.36
C ASP A 755 -16.42 11.84 -26.01
N SER A 756 -15.45 10.93 -26.04
CA SER A 756 -14.78 10.45 -24.82
C SER A 756 -13.95 11.54 -24.11
N THR A 757 -13.72 12.66 -24.79
CA THR A 757 -13.00 13.84 -24.28
C THR A 757 -13.91 15.07 -24.30
N ALA A 758 -13.86 15.85 -23.22
CA ALA A 758 -14.56 17.11 -23.04
C ALA A 758 -13.56 18.25 -22.79
N LEU A 759 -14.00 19.50 -22.95
CA LEU A 759 -13.20 20.69 -22.61
C LEU A 759 -13.64 21.31 -21.29
N GLN A 760 -12.69 21.52 -20.39
CA GLN A 760 -12.92 22.11 -19.07
C GLN A 760 -12.37 23.53 -19.00
N PHE A 761 -13.25 24.49 -18.74
CA PHE A 761 -12.94 25.91 -18.58
C PHE A 761 -12.94 26.28 -17.09
N PRO A 762 -11.81 26.72 -16.52
CA PRO A 762 -11.78 27.25 -15.16
C PRO A 762 -12.55 28.57 -15.08
N ARG A 763 -13.46 28.74 -14.11
CA ARG A 763 -14.16 30.03 -13.91
C ARG A 763 -13.17 31.19 -13.77
N ARG A 764 -12.06 30.95 -13.07
CA ARG A 764 -11.00 31.98 -12.88
C ARG A 764 -10.44 32.49 -14.20
N MET A 765 -10.28 31.62 -15.20
CA MET A 765 -9.87 32.01 -16.54
C MET A 765 -10.87 32.99 -17.14
N LEU A 766 -12.17 32.67 -17.08
CA LEU A 766 -13.25 33.53 -17.61
C LEU A 766 -13.38 34.86 -16.86
N VAL A 767 -13.14 34.87 -15.55
CA VAL A 767 -13.05 36.10 -14.74
C VAL A 767 -11.89 36.99 -15.22
N ASP A 768 -10.74 36.40 -15.53
CA ASP A 768 -9.57 37.15 -15.99
C ASP A 768 -9.76 37.64 -17.44
N VAL A 769 -10.42 36.87 -18.31
CA VAL A 769 -10.89 37.31 -19.64
C VAL A 769 -11.84 38.51 -19.52
N LYS A 770 -12.86 38.40 -18.67
CA LYS A 770 -13.83 39.48 -18.40
C LYS A 770 -13.13 40.77 -17.98
N LYS A 771 -12.20 40.67 -17.02
CA LYS A 771 -11.39 41.81 -16.57
C LYS A 771 -10.50 42.38 -17.67
N ALA A 772 -9.88 41.55 -18.49
CA ALA A 772 -9.01 42.01 -19.58
C ALA A 772 -9.80 42.85 -20.60
N ILE A 773 -11.02 42.41 -20.93
CA ILE A 773 -11.94 43.12 -21.82
C ILE A 773 -12.43 44.42 -21.18
N GLU A 774 -12.89 44.37 -19.92
CA GLU A 774 -13.42 45.54 -19.20
C GLU A 774 -12.35 46.60 -18.90
N SER A 775 -11.08 46.21 -18.77
CA SER A 775 -9.96 47.12 -18.46
C SER A 775 -9.13 47.53 -19.67
N GLU A 776 -9.48 47.07 -20.88
CA GLU A 776 -8.71 47.25 -22.12
C GLU A 776 -7.22 46.82 -22.01
N ASN A 777 -6.89 45.99 -21.02
CA ASN A 777 -5.54 45.53 -20.76
C ASN A 777 -5.32 44.13 -21.33
N HIS A 778 -5.05 44.09 -22.63
CA HIS A 778 -4.83 42.85 -23.38
C HIS A 778 -3.63 42.03 -22.90
N SER A 779 -2.68 42.62 -22.16
CA SER A 779 -1.54 41.86 -21.57
C SER A 779 -1.96 40.84 -20.50
N LEU A 780 -3.20 40.92 -20.02
CA LEU A 780 -3.77 39.92 -19.11
C LEU A 780 -4.19 38.63 -19.85
N LEU A 781 -4.41 38.70 -21.17
CA LEU A 781 -4.76 37.53 -22.00
C LEU A 781 -3.54 36.64 -22.26
N ASP A 782 -2.33 37.22 -22.31
CA ASP A 782 -1.06 36.51 -22.56
C ASP A 782 -0.69 35.51 -21.43
N LYS A 783 -1.37 35.57 -20.29
CA LYS A 783 -1.15 34.69 -19.13
C LYS A 783 -2.32 33.73 -18.88
N LEU A 784 -3.30 33.70 -19.77
CA LEU A 784 -4.43 32.80 -19.62
C LEU A 784 -3.99 31.36 -19.86
N VAL A 785 -4.42 30.51 -18.95
CA VAL A 785 -4.33 29.08 -19.12
C VAL A 785 -5.49 28.66 -20.03
N PRO A 786 -5.24 27.94 -21.14
CA PRO A 786 -6.31 27.48 -22.02
C PRO A 786 -7.21 26.43 -21.34
N PRO A 787 -8.40 26.17 -21.89
CA PRO A 787 -9.31 25.13 -21.41
C PRO A 787 -8.63 23.76 -21.51
N TYR A 788 -8.82 22.88 -20.52
CA TYR A 788 -8.12 21.59 -20.47
C TYR A 788 -8.98 20.45 -21.03
N PRO A 789 -8.41 19.50 -21.79
CA PRO A 789 -9.11 18.27 -22.13
C PRO A 789 -9.29 17.40 -20.87
N VAL A 790 -10.50 16.87 -20.68
CA VAL A 790 -10.84 15.94 -19.59
C VAL A 790 -11.60 14.74 -20.12
N ASN A 791 -11.34 13.56 -19.56
CA ASN A 791 -12.11 12.37 -19.92
C ASN A 791 -13.55 12.51 -19.43
N VAL A 792 -14.50 12.20 -20.30
CA VAL A 792 -15.91 12.11 -19.91
C VAL A 792 -16.11 10.90 -19.01
N THR A 793 -16.87 11.09 -17.93
CA THR A 793 -17.21 10.04 -16.97
C THR A 793 -18.71 9.78 -16.97
N ALA A 794 -19.12 8.56 -16.58
CA ALA A 794 -20.54 8.24 -16.42
C ALA A 794 -21.25 9.20 -15.44
N GLN A 795 -20.56 9.63 -14.37
CA GLN A 795 -21.10 10.59 -13.40
C GLN A 795 -21.41 11.96 -13.99
N MET A 796 -20.66 12.41 -15.01
CA MET A 796 -20.98 13.65 -15.73
C MET A 796 -22.28 13.50 -16.53
N LEU A 797 -22.50 12.31 -17.13
CA LEU A 797 -23.70 12.03 -17.93
C LEU A 797 -24.95 11.79 -17.06
N ASP A 798 -24.78 11.27 -15.84
CA ASP A 798 -25.86 11.12 -14.85
C ASP A 798 -26.52 12.47 -14.46
N CYS A 799 -25.87 13.59 -14.79
CA CYS A 799 -26.41 14.92 -14.58
C CYS A 799 -27.55 15.29 -15.54
N PHE A 800 -27.80 14.52 -16.60
CA PHE A 800 -28.80 14.81 -17.63
C PHE A 800 -29.95 13.80 -17.57
N SER A 801 -31.19 14.27 -17.70
CA SER A 801 -32.37 13.41 -17.81
C SER A 801 -32.44 12.65 -19.13
N GLU A 802 -31.88 13.23 -20.19
CA GLU A 802 -31.73 12.58 -21.48
C GLU A 802 -30.58 11.57 -21.43
N LYS A 803 -30.82 10.36 -21.95
CA LYS A 803 -29.80 9.31 -21.99
C LYS A 803 -28.89 9.52 -23.19
N TYR A 804 -27.60 9.61 -22.90
CA TYR A 804 -26.51 9.62 -23.87
C TYR A 804 -25.68 8.36 -23.73
N ASP A 805 -25.22 7.85 -24.86
CA ASP A 805 -24.37 6.68 -24.89
C ASP A 805 -22.91 7.15 -24.82
N LEU A 806 -22.21 6.79 -23.75
CA LEU A 806 -20.76 6.85 -23.75
C LEU A 806 -20.27 5.56 -24.41
N PRO A 807 -19.76 5.60 -25.66
CA PRO A 807 -19.29 4.38 -26.31
C PRO A 807 -18.29 3.68 -25.40
N GLU A 808 -18.50 2.37 -25.16
CA GLU A 808 -17.48 1.54 -24.56
C GLU A 808 -16.21 1.72 -25.40
N LYS A 809 -15.06 1.99 -24.76
CA LYS A 809 -13.77 2.01 -25.45
C LYS A 809 -13.65 0.71 -26.24
N LYS A 810 -13.88 0.78 -27.56
CA LYS A 810 -13.72 -0.39 -28.42
C LYS A 810 -12.22 -0.65 -28.50
N VAL A 811 -11.84 -1.92 -28.46
CA VAL A 811 -10.45 -2.44 -28.58
C VAL A 811 -9.76 -2.07 -29.93
N THR A 812 -10.41 -1.22 -30.72
CA THR A 812 -10.03 -0.74 -32.05
C THR A 812 -9.95 0.78 -32.12
N ASP A 813 -10.00 1.50 -31.00
CA ASP A 813 -9.63 2.91 -31.00
C ASP A 813 -8.14 3.04 -31.37
N VAL A 814 -7.82 3.99 -32.25
CA VAL A 814 -6.44 4.35 -32.60
C VAL A 814 -5.64 4.77 -31.36
N ASP A 815 -6.31 5.19 -30.28
CA ASP A 815 -5.72 5.48 -28.97
C ASP A 815 -5.15 4.21 -28.26
N GLU A 816 -5.54 3.00 -28.68
CA GLU A 816 -4.92 1.72 -28.28
C GLU A 816 -3.89 1.20 -29.28
N LEU A 817 -3.78 1.81 -30.47
CA LEU A 817 -2.73 1.46 -31.40
C LEU A 817 -1.40 1.99 -30.87
N PRO A 818 -0.33 1.20 -30.91
CA PRO A 818 0.97 1.60 -30.35
C PRO A 818 1.70 2.70 -31.12
N ILE A 819 1.00 3.55 -31.88
CA ILE A 819 1.60 4.63 -32.70
C ILE A 819 2.32 5.64 -31.80
N GLY A 820 1.66 6.11 -30.73
CA GLY A 820 2.29 7.01 -29.77
C GLY A 820 3.49 6.38 -29.08
N TYR A 821 3.42 5.09 -28.76
CA TYR A 821 4.55 4.34 -28.20
C TYR A 821 5.69 4.15 -29.21
N ILE A 822 5.39 3.93 -30.50
CA ILE A 822 6.41 3.84 -31.56
C ILE A 822 7.10 5.19 -31.74
N ALA A 823 6.34 6.30 -31.83
CA ALA A 823 6.90 7.65 -31.95
C ALA A 823 7.77 7.99 -30.73
N GLU A 824 7.31 7.62 -29.53
CA GLU A 824 8.08 7.76 -28.30
C GLU A 824 9.38 6.94 -28.34
N GLU A 825 9.32 5.66 -28.71
CA GLU A 825 10.51 4.81 -28.79
C GLU A 825 11.49 5.29 -29.88
N LEU A 826 11.03 5.82 -31.02
CA LEU A 826 11.88 6.46 -32.04
C LEU A 826 12.55 7.74 -31.53
N TRP A 827 11.83 8.53 -30.75
CA TRP A 827 12.40 9.71 -30.07
C TRP A 827 13.46 9.29 -29.06
N ILE A 828 13.18 8.27 -28.24
CA ILE A 828 14.15 7.71 -27.28
C ILE A 828 15.38 7.18 -28.02
N TYR A 829 15.19 6.46 -29.13
CA TYR A 829 16.29 5.97 -29.96
C TYR A 829 17.21 7.11 -30.40
N SER A 830 16.62 8.16 -31.00
CA SER A 830 17.36 9.33 -31.48
C SER A 830 18.06 10.07 -30.35
N LYS A 831 17.41 10.22 -29.20
CA LYS A 831 17.99 10.86 -28.01
C LYS A 831 19.10 10.03 -27.40
N SER A 832 18.97 8.72 -27.35
CA SER A 832 20.04 7.84 -26.90
C SER A 832 21.27 7.98 -27.80
N VAL A 833 21.10 7.99 -29.13
CA VAL A 833 22.20 8.23 -30.08
C VAL A 833 22.81 9.64 -29.93
N GLU A 834 21.98 10.66 -29.68
CA GLU A 834 22.41 12.05 -29.49
C GLU A 834 23.19 12.26 -28.18
N LEU A 835 22.78 11.59 -27.10
CA LEU A 835 23.28 11.83 -25.74
C LEU A 835 24.41 10.88 -25.33
N LEU A 836 24.41 9.64 -25.83
CA LEU A 836 25.40 8.61 -25.49
C LEU A 836 26.56 8.60 -26.49
N THR A 837 27.36 9.66 -26.47
CA THR A 837 28.42 9.90 -27.48
C THR A 837 29.83 9.49 -27.04
N GLU A 838 30.02 9.21 -25.74
CA GLU A 838 31.33 8.85 -25.22
C GLU A 838 31.73 7.42 -25.68
N PRO A 839 33.02 7.14 -25.92
CA PRO A 839 33.46 5.81 -26.34
C PRO A 839 33.03 4.68 -25.40
N GLU A 840 32.97 4.97 -24.09
CA GLU A 840 32.52 4.02 -23.06
C GLU A 840 31.02 3.69 -23.13
N ASP A 841 30.23 4.48 -23.87
CA ASP A 841 28.80 4.26 -24.05
C ASP A 841 28.47 3.32 -25.19
N ALA A 842 29.43 2.98 -26.07
CA ALA A 842 29.15 2.24 -27.30
C ALA A 842 28.37 0.92 -27.07
N CYS A 843 28.76 0.13 -26.06
CA CYS A 843 28.05 -1.12 -25.73
C CYS A 843 26.67 -0.86 -25.12
N TYR A 844 26.54 0.17 -24.30
CA TYR A 844 25.28 0.53 -23.65
C TYR A 844 24.28 1.10 -24.66
N LEU A 845 24.73 1.98 -25.54
CA LEU A 845 23.95 2.50 -26.66
C LEU A 845 23.48 1.36 -27.56
N ALA A 846 24.37 0.44 -27.98
CA ALA A 846 24.01 -0.70 -28.81
C ALA A 846 22.95 -1.61 -28.16
N ALA A 847 23.06 -1.87 -26.86
CA ALA A 847 22.05 -2.64 -26.14
C ALA A 847 20.71 -1.92 -26.06
N GLN A 848 20.70 -0.61 -25.77
CA GLN A 848 19.47 0.19 -25.73
C GLN A 848 18.79 0.28 -27.10
N THR A 849 19.54 0.60 -28.15
CA THR A 849 18.98 0.76 -29.50
C THR A 849 18.45 -0.57 -30.03
N GLN A 850 19.09 -1.69 -29.73
CA GLN A 850 18.58 -3.02 -30.07
C GLN A 850 17.25 -3.34 -29.37
N ASP A 851 17.15 -3.05 -28.06
CA ASP A 851 15.94 -3.28 -27.27
C ASP A 851 14.77 -2.43 -27.80
N ILE A 852 15.05 -1.16 -28.12
CA ILE A 852 14.10 -0.22 -28.73
C ILE A 852 13.64 -0.72 -30.13
N GLN A 853 14.57 -1.14 -30.99
CA GLN A 853 14.25 -1.67 -32.31
C GLN A 853 13.37 -2.92 -32.24
N LEU A 854 13.63 -3.82 -31.29
CA LEU A 854 12.81 -5.00 -31.06
C LEU A 854 11.39 -4.62 -30.63
N ASN A 855 11.25 -3.71 -29.67
CA ASN A 855 9.95 -3.21 -29.21
C ASN A 855 9.16 -2.56 -30.36
N ILE A 856 9.80 -1.73 -31.17
CA ILE A 856 9.18 -1.10 -32.36
C ILE A 856 8.73 -2.17 -33.36
N THR A 857 9.57 -3.19 -33.62
CA THR A 857 9.25 -4.27 -34.56
C THR A 857 8.00 -5.05 -34.11
N GLU A 858 7.92 -5.39 -32.82
CA GLU A 858 6.76 -6.06 -32.23
C GLU A 858 5.50 -5.19 -32.35
N MET A 859 5.59 -3.90 -32.02
CA MET A 859 4.47 -2.96 -32.14
C MET A 859 4.00 -2.77 -33.58
N LEU A 860 4.93 -2.63 -34.55
CA LEU A 860 4.60 -2.54 -35.98
C LEU A 860 3.87 -3.80 -36.49
N CYS A 861 4.21 -4.98 -35.99
CA CYS A 861 3.51 -6.22 -36.37
C CYS A 861 2.04 -6.21 -35.92
N LEU A 862 1.73 -5.61 -34.77
CA LEU A 862 0.35 -5.46 -34.28
C LEU A 862 -0.48 -4.48 -35.13
N LEU A 863 0.18 -3.54 -35.84
CA LEU A 863 -0.48 -2.53 -36.67
C LEU A 863 -0.88 -3.02 -38.07
N LYS A 864 -0.21 -4.05 -38.61
CA LYS A 864 -0.38 -4.50 -40.01
C LYS A 864 -1.81 -4.83 -40.44
N ASN A 865 -2.68 -5.20 -39.50
CA ASN A 865 -4.08 -5.54 -39.77
C ASN A 865 -5.07 -4.51 -39.19
N LYS A 866 -4.58 -3.43 -38.57
CA LYS A 866 -5.40 -2.44 -37.87
C LYS A 866 -5.34 -1.04 -38.50
N LEU A 867 -4.35 -0.76 -39.35
CA LEU A 867 -4.20 0.50 -40.07
C LEU A 867 -4.18 0.29 -41.60
N PRO A 868 -4.50 1.33 -42.39
CA PRO A 868 -4.29 1.31 -43.83
C PRO A 868 -2.84 0.98 -44.17
N VAL A 869 -2.63 0.15 -45.19
CA VAL A 869 -1.28 -0.30 -45.63
C VAL A 869 -0.34 0.89 -45.85
N LYS A 870 -0.82 1.98 -46.46
CA LYS A 870 -0.06 3.20 -46.71
C LYS A 870 0.50 3.83 -45.41
N ASP A 871 -0.25 3.78 -44.32
CA ASP A 871 0.13 4.40 -43.05
C ASP A 871 1.11 3.52 -42.28
N VAL A 872 0.96 2.19 -42.40
CA VAL A 872 1.93 1.22 -41.88
C VAL A 872 3.25 1.35 -42.65
N ASP A 873 3.21 1.43 -43.98
CA ASP A 873 4.39 1.60 -44.83
C ASP A 873 5.11 2.92 -44.52
N TRP A 874 4.35 4.00 -44.29
CA TRP A 874 4.91 5.30 -43.88
C TRP A 874 5.62 5.23 -42.52
N LEU A 875 5.01 4.57 -41.52
CA LEU A 875 5.66 4.36 -40.22
C LEU A 875 6.92 3.49 -40.34
N ILE A 876 6.91 2.47 -41.18
CA ILE A 876 8.10 1.63 -41.46
C ILE A 876 9.21 2.48 -42.09
N GLU A 877 8.88 3.32 -43.07
CA GLU A 877 9.85 4.22 -43.71
C GLU A 877 10.50 5.17 -42.70
N ILE A 878 9.70 5.77 -41.80
CA ILE A 878 10.23 6.59 -40.69
C ILE A 878 11.19 5.77 -39.82
N CYS A 879 10.79 4.55 -39.43
CA CYS A 879 11.64 3.69 -38.61
C CYS A 879 12.97 3.38 -39.29
N ASP A 880 12.95 2.98 -40.57
CA ASP A 880 14.14 2.64 -41.35
C ASP A 880 15.08 3.85 -41.49
N ASN A 881 14.52 5.05 -41.71
CA ASN A 881 15.29 6.29 -41.77
C ASN A 881 15.97 6.62 -40.44
N VAL A 882 15.24 6.52 -39.33
CA VAL A 882 15.79 6.76 -37.97
C VAL A 882 16.87 5.73 -37.63
N PHE A 883 16.65 4.45 -37.93
CA PHE A 883 17.65 3.41 -37.73
C PHE A 883 18.89 3.58 -38.62
N SER A 884 18.73 4.23 -39.78
CA SER A 884 19.82 4.61 -40.68
C SER A 884 20.54 5.90 -40.27
N GLY A 885 20.08 6.59 -39.22
CA GLY A 885 20.75 7.73 -38.60
C GLY A 885 20.04 9.08 -38.78
N GLU A 886 18.82 9.12 -39.32
CA GLU A 886 18.02 10.35 -39.30
C GLU A 886 17.56 10.70 -37.89
N LYS A 887 17.51 12.00 -37.57
CA LYS A 887 17.10 12.47 -36.24
C LYS A 887 15.57 12.49 -36.13
N PHE A 888 15.04 11.81 -35.13
CA PHE A 888 13.65 11.93 -34.69
C PHE A 888 13.57 12.85 -33.46
N ASP A 889 13.31 14.13 -33.69
CA ASP A 889 13.20 15.15 -32.64
C ASP A 889 11.75 15.45 -32.26
N ASP A 890 11.54 16.46 -31.40
CA ASP A 890 10.21 16.87 -30.94
C ASP A 890 9.30 17.27 -32.13
N ILE A 891 9.86 17.84 -33.20
CA ILE A 891 9.09 18.24 -34.39
C ILE A 891 8.57 17.00 -35.11
N MET A 892 9.44 16.02 -35.38
CA MET A 892 9.03 14.76 -36.01
C MET A 892 8.07 13.95 -35.13
N PHE A 893 8.30 13.95 -33.81
CA PHE A 893 7.38 13.34 -32.85
C PHE A 893 5.98 13.95 -32.97
N ASN A 894 5.85 15.27 -32.89
CA ASN A 894 4.55 15.94 -32.99
C ASN A 894 3.91 15.76 -34.38
N ASN A 895 4.68 15.78 -35.47
CA ASN A 895 4.16 15.52 -36.82
C ASN A 895 3.52 14.12 -36.94
N VAL A 896 4.13 13.09 -36.35
CA VAL A 896 3.57 11.73 -36.35
C VAL A 896 2.28 11.68 -35.53
N ILE A 897 2.28 12.30 -34.35
CA ILE A 897 1.10 12.36 -33.49
C ILE A 897 -0.05 13.11 -34.19
N GLU A 898 0.22 14.28 -34.77
CA GLU A 898 -0.75 15.09 -35.51
C GLU A 898 -1.33 14.35 -36.73
N HIS A 899 -0.50 13.63 -37.50
CA HIS A 899 -0.96 12.88 -38.68
C HIS A 899 -2.06 11.88 -38.34
N PHE A 900 -1.90 11.16 -37.23
CA PHE A 900 -2.86 10.14 -36.79
C PHE A 900 -4.01 10.71 -35.97
N ILE A 901 -3.86 11.90 -35.37
CA ILE A 901 -4.96 12.64 -34.74
C ILE A 901 -5.88 13.31 -35.79
N GLN A 902 -5.33 13.99 -36.80
CA GLN A 902 -6.14 14.71 -37.81
C GLN A 902 -7.03 13.75 -38.62
N LYS A 903 -6.54 12.56 -38.95
CA LYS A 903 -7.34 11.53 -39.63
C LYS A 903 -8.50 10.97 -38.80
N LYS A 904 -8.49 11.15 -37.47
CA LYS A 904 -9.61 10.81 -36.56
C LYS A 904 -10.77 11.79 -36.69
N ILE A 905 -10.49 13.03 -37.12
CA ILE A 905 -11.48 14.10 -37.30
C ILE A 905 -12.11 14.02 -38.70
N GLU A 906 -11.39 13.48 -39.69
CA GLU A 906 -11.84 13.31 -41.07
C GLU A 906 -12.61 12.00 -41.35
N GLN A 907 -12.63 11.05 -40.41
CA GLN A 907 -13.39 9.79 -40.46
C GLN A 907 -14.64 9.88 -39.59
#